data_AF-A0A271IX46-F1
#
_entry.id   AF-A0A271IX46-F1
#
_cell.length_a   1.000
_cell.length_b   1.000
_cell.length_c   1.000
_cell.angle_alpha   90.00
_cell.angle_beta   90.00
_cell.angle_gamma   90.00
#
_symmetry.space_group_name_H-M   'P 1'
#
loop_
_entity.id
_entity.type
_entity.pdbx_description
1 polymer ?
#
loop_
_entity_poly.entity_id
_entity_poly.type
_entity_poly.pdbx_seq_one_letter_code
_entity_poly.pdbx_strand_id
1 'polypeptide(L)'
;MPRFRPRVLWIAALACLCAAGTPHAQTAGEGDLSSIRSLRNDGDGDGVPDRVGKRVVVTGRVTAGTGLIRAGLGEAYVQDGTGGLRLVFPPDADAVLSGDSLRLAGTLGFRDGMLELQNPEARALPGPAREIEPARLTPDKRPDGGSGPDIEGHEGELVVVEGRVLEIENTPGGRIMILLSGTDLIQVFAYTLRPAPVSFDAVRIGDYARVRGIAAQYDPQPPYDGSYLVYPLVDGDVKKAGLSPTEYRNGALGVAGLLLIAVLWAVLLRRQVRKRSEALRASEVRYGHLFNAAADPVLLLDVKRGGEVIEANRAAQRAFGIDVNGDRPDGRSVRLAQLAADEDEASLHLAEADQKGSASGVLELTWADHTHVPYEIVTRRLQEGRTFVAIARNVTERRAYEHGLLSAISAAEEAREQAEEAARLKSAILANMSHEIRTPLTAILGFADILREEVADDLYEYADTIRTGGQRLLDTLNDILDFARLDAERAGVLPEPIDAAVVVRESVALLAPLAKQKGLGLHLQSTASSVPATHSEPALGRVVTNLVGNAIKFTERGEVRVSLHAAPDFFAIRVQDTGVGISEAFLPELFEAFKQESHGHGRDFEGTGLGLAITRRLVDLMGGEIRVWSQKGEGTLFEVALPLHAPNADAPEAPPEIPHIPSPEELVATREAVRADGASSHAAPPTAFGVPA
;
A
#
# COMPACT_ATOMS: atom_id res chain seq x y z
N MET A 1 20.40 -62.27 -4.74
CA MET A 1 20.14 -63.13 -5.92
C MET A 1 19.89 -62.22 -7.11
N PRO A 2 20.34 -62.52 -8.34
CA PRO A 2 21.18 -63.63 -8.84
C PRO A 2 22.59 -63.11 -9.25
N ARG A 3 23.67 -63.84 -9.60
CA ARG A 3 24.11 -65.25 -9.73
C ARG A 3 25.67 -65.15 -9.85
N PHE A 4 26.48 -65.87 -9.06
CA PHE A 4 27.26 -67.08 -9.46
C PHE A 4 27.91 -66.98 -10.88
N ARG A 5 29.19 -67.24 -11.18
CA ARG A 5 30.35 -67.95 -10.57
C ARG A 5 31.67 -67.45 -11.24
N PRO A 6 32.84 -67.71 -10.63
CA PRO A 6 34.18 -67.45 -11.18
C PRO A 6 34.65 -68.60 -12.10
N ARG A 7 35.58 -68.30 -13.03
CA ARG A 7 36.30 -69.31 -13.83
C ARG A 7 37.63 -69.67 -13.13
N VAL A 8 37.75 -70.94 -12.78
CA VAL A 8 38.97 -71.66 -12.41
C VAL A 8 39.37 -72.55 -13.59
N LEU A 9 40.65 -72.54 -13.98
CA LEU A 9 41.34 -73.58 -14.75
C LEU A 9 42.85 -73.42 -14.47
N TRP A 10 43.44 -74.27 -13.60
CA TRP A 10 44.25 -75.48 -13.89
C TRP A 10 45.51 -75.20 -14.74
N ILE A 11 46.73 -75.46 -14.23
CA ILE A 11 47.58 -76.65 -14.51
C ILE A 11 48.72 -76.72 -13.45
N ALA A 12 48.75 -77.78 -12.61
CA ALA A 12 49.74 -78.89 -12.50
C ALA A 12 51.19 -78.49 -12.12
N ALA A 13 51.86 -78.96 -11.06
CA ALA A 13 52.01 -80.28 -10.43
C ALA A 13 52.68 -81.35 -11.32
N LEU A 14 54.03 -81.36 -11.34
CA LEU A 14 54.97 -82.46 -11.65
C LEU A 14 56.39 -81.86 -11.47
N ALA A 15 57.40 -82.47 -10.85
CA ALA A 15 57.66 -83.88 -10.66
C ALA A 15 58.49 -84.11 -9.38
N CYS A 16 58.09 -85.16 -8.67
CA CYS A 16 58.88 -85.92 -7.72
C CYS A 16 59.41 -87.18 -8.45
N LEU A 17 60.49 -87.79 -7.95
CA LEU A 17 61.20 -89.01 -8.40
C LEU A 17 62.25 -88.85 -9.51
N CYS A 18 63.51 -88.87 -9.08
CA CYS A 18 64.49 -89.85 -9.56
C CYS A 18 65.15 -90.49 -8.33
N ALA A 19 64.94 -91.80 -8.18
CA ALA A 19 65.64 -92.68 -7.25
C ALA A 19 66.68 -93.48 -8.03
N ALA A 20 67.87 -93.70 -7.46
CA ALA A 20 68.62 -94.97 -7.48
C ALA A 20 70.05 -94.71 -7.00
N GLY A 21 70.51 -95.52 -6.04
CA GLY A 21 71.80 -95.33 -5.37
C GLY A 21 72.98 -96.05 -6.02
N THR A 22 74.16 -95.71 -5.51
CA THR A 22 75.35 -96.56 -5.38
C THR A 22 76.16 -96.06 -4.16
N PRO A 23 76.75 -96.95 -3.34
CA PRO A 23 77.27 -96.61 -2.02
C PRO A 23 78.74 -96.17 -2.03
N HIS A 24 79.09 -95.43 -0.97
CA HIS A 24 80.44 -95.24 -0.41
C HIS A 24 81.51 -94.54 -1.26
N ALA A 25 81.72 -93.26 -0.94
CA ALA A 25 83.05 -92.75 -0.64
C ALA A 25 82.92 -91.67 0.46
N GLN A 26 83.15 -92.07 1.72
CA GLN A 26 83.38 -91.17 2.83
C GLN A 26 84.75 -90.49 2.62
N THR A 27 84.76 -89.17 2.46
CA THR A 27 85.95 -88.34 2.63
C THR A 27 85.59 -87.06 3.38
N ALA A 28 85.92 -87.08 4.68
CA ALA A 28 86.29 -85.97 5.55
C ALA A 28 85.40 -84.70 5.57
N GLY A 29 84.53 -84.61 6.59
CA GLY A 29 84.11 -83.32 7.18
C GLY A 29 82.63 -82.93 7.10
N GLU A 30 81.68 -83.87 7.11
CA GLU A 30 80.24 -83.54 7.25
C GLU A 30 79.84 -83.45 8.73
N GLY A 31 79.84 -82.24 9.28
CA GLY A 31 79.02 -81.94 10.46
C GLY A 31 77.54 -81.88 10.07
N ASP A 32 76.67 -82.43 10.91
CA ASP A 32 75.23 -82.53 10.67
C ASP A 32 74.60 -81.14 10.44
N LEU A 33 73.88 -80.98 9.33
CA LEU A 33 73.40 -79.68 8.85
C LEU A 33 72.18 -79.27 9.69
N SER A 34 72.34 -78.25 10.52
CA SER A 34 71.30 -77.84 11.48
C SER A 34 70.46 -76.70 10.89
N SER A 35 69.14 -76.73 11.11
CA SER A 35 68.30 -75.56 10.86
C SER A 35 68.56 -74.50 11.94
N ILE A 36 68.47 -73.22 11.59
CA ILE A 36 68.75 -72.15 12.54
C ILE A 36 67.81 -72.23 13.75
N ARG A 37 66.52 -72.56 13.54
CA ARG A 37 65.57 -72.73 14.66
C ARG A 37 65.95 -73.86 15.61
N SER A 38 66.48 -74.98 15.11
CA SER A 38 66.89 -76.09 15.97
C SER A 38 68.06 -75.74 16.90
N LEU A 39 68.82 -74.68 16.59
CA LEU A 39 69.89 -74.17 17.44
C LEU A 39 69.39 -73.38 18.65
N ARG A 40 68.11 -72.97 18.66
CA ARG A 40 67.46 -72.24 19.75
C ARG A 40 66.84 -73.14 20.82
N ASN A 41 66.90 -74.47 20.64
CA ASN A 41 66.32 -75.39 21.61
C ASN A 41 67.07 -75.28 22.95
N ASP A 42 66.31 -74.92 23.98
CA ASP A 42 66.69 -74.96 25.37
C ASP A 42 65.86 -76.07 26.04
N GLY A 43 66.52 -77.19 26.34
CA GLY A 43 65.86 -78.37 26.88
C GLY A 43 65.72 -78.34 28.41
N ASP A 44 66.50 -77.51 29.09
CA ASP A 44 66.53 -77.41 30.56
C ASP A 44 65.84 -76.15 31.10
N GLY A 45 65.48 -75.22 30.23
CA GLY A 45 64.69 -74.03 30.51
C GLY A 45 65.47 -72.93 31.22
N ASP A 46 66.80 -72.91 31.10
CA ASP A 46 67.67 -71.89 31.72
C ASP A 46 67.78 -70.58 30.91
N GLY A 47 67.16 -70.52 29.73
CA GLY A 47 67.15 -69.38 28.82
C GLY A 47 68.38 -69.31 27.91
N VAL A 48 69.25 -70.33 27.94
CA VAL A 48 70.44 -70.45 27.09
C VAL A 48 70.35 -71.71 26.24
N PRO A 49 70.47 -71.63 24.91
CA PRO A 49 70.34 -72.83 24.08
C PRO A 49 71.41 -73.91 24.36
N ASP A 50 71.02 -75.19 24.44
CA ASP A 50 71.86 -76.35 24.80
C ASP A 50 73.12 -76.55 23.91
N ARG A 51 73.14 -75.89 22.75
CA ARG A 51 74.20 -76.01 21.74
C ARG A 51 75.23 -74.88 21.80
N VAL A 52 75.08 -73.91 22.69
CA VAL A 52 76.08 -72.85 22.91
C VAL A 52 77.44 -73.48 23.27
N GLY A 53 78.51 -72.93 22.70
CA GLY A 53 79.88 -73.44 22.80
C GLY A 53 80.22 -74.61 21.86
N LYS A 54 79.24 -75.20 21.17
CA LYS A 54 79.48 -76.29 20.19
C LYS A 54 79.75 -75.73 18.80
N ARG A 55 80.55 -76.46 18.02
CA ARG A 55 80.75 -76.16 16.59
C ARG A 55 79.54 -76.66 15.79
N VAL A 56 78.92 -75.78 15.01
CA VAL A 56 77.71 -76.07 14.22
C VAL A 56 77.92 -75.70 12.76
N VAL A 57 77.15 -76.35 11.88
CA VAL A 57 77.12 -76.04 10.45
C VAL A 57 75.68 -75.68 10.07
N VAL A 58 75.51 -74.48 9.54
CA VAL A 58 74.21 -73.96 9.07
C VAL A 58 74.31 -73.45 7.64
N THR A 59 73.17 -73.36 6.98
CA THR A 59 73.05 -72.68 5.69
C THR A 59 71.96 -71.63 5.78
N GLY A 60 72.19 -70.47 5.20
CA GLY A 60 71.18 -69.43 5.14
C GLY A 60 71.55 -68.35 4.15
N ARG A 61 70.64 -67.39 3.99
CA ARG A 61 70.85 -66.22 3.15
C ARG A 61 71.05 -64.99 4.00
N VAL A 62 72.00 -64.15 3.60
CA VAL A 62 72.38 -62.95 4.32
C VAL A 62 71.29 -61.89 4.15
N THR A 63 70.65 -61.51 5.24
CA THR A 63 69.62 -60.45 5.29
C THR A 63 70.26 -59.08 5.47
N ALA A 64 71.31 -58.99 6.29
CA ALA A 64 72.11 -57.78 6.47
C ALA A 64 73.60 -58.13 6.36
N GLY A 65 74.28 -57.60 5.34
CA GLY A 65 75.70 -57.83 5.10
C GLY A 65 76.62 -57.14 6.10
N THR A 66 77.90 -57.48 6.03
CA THR A 66 78.94 -56.97 6.94
C THR A 66 78.99 -55.45 6.91
N GLY A 67 78.86 -54.82 8.08
CA GLY A 67 78.97 -53.37 8.22
C GLY A 67 77.73 -52.56 7.80
N LEU A 68 76.63 -53.20 7.41
CA LEU A 68 75.41 -52.51 6.96
C LEU A 68 74.67 -51.80 8.10
N ILE A 69 74.51 -52.47 9.25
CA ILE A 69 73.83 -51.91 10.43
C ILE A 69 74.75 -50.96 11.20
N ARG A 70 76.04 -51.31 11.31
CA ARG A 70 77.08 -50.49 11.95
C ARG A 70 78.40 -50.59 11.19
N ALA A 71 78.91 -49.46 10.75
CA ALA A 71 80.15 -49.37 9.99
C ALA A 71 81.36 -49.82 10.84
N GLY A 72 82.30 -50.54 10.21
CA GLY A 72 83.55 -50.98 10.84
C GLY A 72 83.43 -52.16 11.80
N LEU A 73 82.25 -52.79 11.91
CA LEU A 73 82.07 -54.06 12.62
C LEU A 73 81.87 -55.21 11.64
N GLY A 74 82.49 -56.35 11.96
CA GLY A 74 82.34 -57.61 11.24
C GLY A 74 80.99 -58.30 11.47
N GLU A 75 79.91 -57.56 11.74
CA GLU A 75 78.60 -58.17 12.01
C GLU A 75 77.75 -58.30 10.74
N ALA A 76 77.14 -59.47 10.57
CA ALA A 76 76.15 -59.72 9.52
C ALA A 76 75.01 -60.56 10.09
N TYR A 77 73.88 -60.63 9.38
CA TYR A 77 72.73 -61.43 9.77
C TYR A 77 72.36 -62.37 8.63
N VAL A 78 72.11 -63.62 8.97
CA VAL A 78 71.74 -64.67 8.05
C VAL A 78 70.43 -65.29 8.50
N GLN A 79 69.57 -65.63 7.55
CA GLN A 79 68.28 -66.25 7.80
C GLN A 79 68.08 -67.46 6.88
N ASP A 80 67.52 -68.52 7.42
CA ASP A 80 67.03 -69.67 6.66
C ASP A 80 65.48 -69.69 6.66
N GLY A 81 64.86 -70.75 6.17
CA GLY A 81 63.39 -70.87 6.19
C GLY A 81 62.79 -71.09 7.58
N THR A 82 63.60 -71.12 8.64
CA THR A 82 63.23 -71.50 10.00
C THR A 82 63.59 -70.46 11.07
N GLY A 83 64.67 -69.69 10.90
CA GLY A 83 65.16 -68.76 11.91
C GLY A 83 66.25 -67.82 11.41
N GLY A 84 66.55 -66.80 12.23
CA GLY A 84 67.64 -65.86 12.03
C GLY A 84 68.83 -66.11 12.95
N LEU A 85 70.03 -65.78 12.47
CA LEU A 85 71.30 -65.98 13.18
C LEU A 85 72.23 -64.78 12.94
N ARG A 86 72.84 -64.27 14.01
CA ARG A 86 73.88 -63.23 13.93
C ARG A 86 75.23 -63.86 13.59
N LEU A 87 76.00 -63.22 12.75
CA LEU A 87 77.37 -63.60 12.39
C LEU A 87 78.33 -62.57 12.94
N VAL A 88 79.39 -63.02 13.59
CA VAL A 88 80.45 -62.15 14.11
C VAL A 88 81.78 -62.57 13.49
N PHE A 89 82.17 -61.85 12.45
CA PHE A 89 83.42 -62.04 11.73
C PHE A 89 84.60 -61.33 12.43
N PRO A 90 85.82 -61.91 12.36
CA PRO A 90 87.02 -61.19 12.78
C PRO A 90 87.27 -59.97 11.88
N PRO A 91 88.02 -58.96 12.35
CA PRO A 91 88.22 -57.69 11.63
C PRO A 91 88.77 -57.82 10.21
N ASP A 92 89.54 -58.88 9.94
CA ASP A 92 90.23 -59.11 8.66
C ASP A 92 89.48 -60.07 7.70
N ALA A 93 88.24 -60.46 8.02
CA ALA A 93 87.45 -61.35 7.18
C ALA A 93 86.87 -60.65 5.93
N ASP A 94 86.66 -61.42 4.87
CA ASP A 94 85.98 -60.94 3.67
C ASP A 94 84.56 -60.44 3.98
N ALA A 95 84.20 -59.30 3.39
CA ALA A 95 82.87 -58.73 3.54
C ALA A 95 81.81 -59.61 2.86
N VAL A 96 80.73 -59.87 3.58
CA VAL A 96 79.58 -60.61 3.07
C VAL A 96 78.49 -59.61 2.67
N LEU A 97 77.89 -59.78 1.49
CA LEU A 97 76.87 -58.88 0.98
C LEU A 97 75.46 -59.39 1.29
N SER A 98 74.53 -58.46 1.51
CA SER A 98 73.10 -58.80 1.62
C SER A 98 72.64 -59.53 0.35
N GLY A 99 71.97 -60.66 0.50
CA GLY A 99 71.49 -61.52 -0.57
C GLY A 99 72.35 -62.76 -0.84
N ASP A 100 73.59 -62.81 -0.35
CA ASP A 100 74.48 -63.96 -0.51
C ASP A 100 73.91 -65.19 0.20
N SER A 101 74.00 -66.36 -0.42
CA SER A 101 73.63 -67.64 0.21
C SER A 101 74.90 -68.33 0.68
N LEU A 102 75.00 -68.59 1.98
CA LEU A 102 76.24 -69.07 2.60
C LEU A 102 76.02 -70.41 3.31
N ARG A 103 77.03 -71.27 3.24
CA ARG A 103 77.26 -72.36 4.20
C ARG A 103 78.26 -71.87 5.23
N LEU A 104 77.88 -71.94 6.50
CA LEU A 104 78.60 -71.34 7.62
C LEU A 104 78.95 -72.43 8.62
N ALA A 105 80.22 -72.48 9.03
CA ALA A 105 80.68 -73.37 10.10
C ALA A 105 81.42 -72.55 11.17
N GLY A 106 81.03 -72.67 12.42
CA GLY A 106 81.64 -71.89 13.50
C GLY A 106 81.18 -72.34 14.88
N THR A 107 81.67 -71.66 15.91
CA THR A 107 81.25 -71.93 17.30
C THR A 107 80.01 -71.11 17.62
N LEU A 108 78.96 -71.78 18.09
CA LEU A 108 77.72 -71.12 18.48
C LEU A 108 77.95 -70.36 19.79
N GLY A 109 77.61 -69.07 19.80
CA GLY A 109 77.55 -68.20 20.96
C GLY A 109 76.12 -67.74 21.22
N PHE A 110 75.91 -67.19 22.40
CA PHE A 110 74.66 -66.56 22.79
C PHE A 110 74.99 -65.31 23.60
N ARG A 111 74.55 -64.15 23.13
CA ARG A 111 74.89 -62.84 23.71
C ARG A 111 73.74 -61.87 23.50
N ASP A 112 73.40 -61.11 24.53
CA ASP A 112 72.31 -60.13 24.52
C ASP A 112 70.98 -60.76 24.06
N GLY A 113 70.71 -61.99 24.51
CA GLY A 113 69.54 -62.78 24.09
C GLY A 113 69.59 -63.33 22.66
N MET A 114 70.65 -63.04 21.90
CA MET A 114 70.77 -63.41 20.49
C MET A 114 71.73 -64.58 20.26
N LEU A 115 71.31 -65.54 19.43
CA LEU A 115 72.22 -66.53 18.87
C LEU A 115 73.20 -65.88 17.89
N GLU A 116 74.49 -66.14 18.10
CA GLU A 116 75.56 -65.68 17.23
C GLU A 116 76.49 -66.82 16.82
N LEU A 117 77.06 -66.74 15.62
CA LEU A 117 78.13 -67.64 15.18
C LEU A 117 79.44 -66.86 15.19
N GLN A 118 80.36 -67.26 16.08
CA GLN A 118 81.63 -66.58 16.29
C GLN A 118 82.69 -67.11 15.32
N ASN A 119 83.42 -66.20 14.70
CA ASN A 119 84.49 -66.48 13.73
C ASN A 119 84.08 -67.53 12.67
N PRO A 120 82.95 -67.32 11.97
CA PRO A 120 82.42 -68.33 11.07
C PRO A 120 83.27 -68.49 9.81
N GLU A 121 83.55 -69.73 9.45
CA GLU A 121 84.03 -70.10 8.11
C GLU A 121 82.85 -70.01 7.14
N ALA A 122 82.82 -68.96 6.32
CA ALA A 122 81.78 -68.71 5.34
C ALA A 122 82.18 -69.22 3.95
N ARG A 123 81.33 -70.05 3.33
CA ARG A 123 81.49 -70.49 1.94
C ARG A 123 80.24 -70.13 1.14
N ALA A 124 80.42 -69.36 0.07
CA ALA A 124 79.33 -69.01 -0.83
C ALA A 124 78.75 -70.25 -1.53
N LEU A 125 77.42 -70.33 -1.59
CA LEU A 125 76.66 -71.34 -2.31
C LEU A 125 76.18 -70.75 -3.64
N PRO A 126 76.36 -71.46 -4.78
CA PRO A 126 75.91 -70.98 -6.08
C PRO A 126 74.37 -70.98 -6.16
N GLY A 127 73.79 -69.84 -6.54
CA GLY A 127 72.36 -69.69 -6.77
C GLY A 127 71.97 -68.24 -7.08
N PRO A 128 70.81 -67.98 -7.72
CA PRO A 128 70.35 -66.62 -7.96
C PRO A 128 70.03 -65.92 -6.64
N ALA A 129 70.42 -64.65 -6.52
CA ALA A 129 69.97 -63.78 -5.44
C ALA A 129 68.44 -63.71 -5.44
N ARG A 130 67.80 -64.00 -4.30
CA ARG A 130 66.36 -63.80 -4.09
C ARG A 130 66.16 -63.01 -2.81
N GLU A 131 65.30 -62.01 -2.86
CA GLU A 131 64.95 -61.21 -1.68
C GLU A 131 64.18 -62.09 -0.67
N ILE A 132 64.50 -61.97 0.62
CA ILE A 132 63.75 -62.65 1.68
C ILE A 132 62.53 -61.80 2.00
N GLU A 133 61.32 -62.38 1.88
CA GLU A 133 60.11 -61.71 2.33
C GLU A 133 60.15 -61.58 3.86
N PRO A 134 60.00 -60.36 4.41
CA PRO A 134 60.06 -60.18 5.85
C PRO A 134 58.84 -60.81 6.53
N ALA A 135 59.06 -61.41 7.71
CA ALA A 135 57.97 -61.88 8.55
C ALA A 135 57.14 -60.68 9.06
N ARG A 136 55.84 -60.65 8.76
CA ARG A 136 54.95 -59.60 9.25
C ARG A 136 54.43 -59.97 10.63
N LEU A 137 54.84 -59.23 11.63
CA LEU A 137 54.42 -59.44 13.01
C LEU A 137 53.21 -58.55 13.28
N THR A 138 52.06 -59.19 13.46
CA THR A 138 50.81 -58.51 13.82
C THR A 138 50.64 -58.52 15.34
N PRO A 139 50.12 -57.44 15.96
CA PRO A 139 49.92 -57.35 17.41
C PRO A 139 49.08 -58.47 18.03
N ASP A 140 48.19 -59.11 17.25
CA ASP A 140 47.20 -60.06 17.75
C ASP A 140 47.65 -61.54 17.69
N LYS A 141 48.93 -61.82 17.36
CA LYS A 141 49.42 -63.19 17.14
C LYS A 141 50.72 -63.46 17.91
N ARG A 142 50.57 -63.90 19.15
CA ARG A 142 51.66 -64.49 19.93
C ARG A 142 51.33 -65.97 20.26
N PRO A 143 52.24 -66.94 20.02
CA PRO A 143 51.99 -68.36 20.25
C PRO A 143 51.72 -68.71 21.73
N ASP A 144 52.21 -67.89 22.65
CA ASP A 144 52.12 -68.01 24.10
C ASP A 144 50.83 -67.39 24.71
N GLY A 145 49.98 -66.76 23.88
CA GLY A 145 48.76 -66.08 24.32
C GLY A 145 48.95 -64.64 24.81
N GLY A 146 50.15 -64.06 24.69
CA GLY A 146 50.43 -62.66 24.99
C GLY A 146 49.81 -61.66 23.99
N SER A 147 49.70 -60.40 24.39
CA SER A 147 49.08 -59.31 23.60
C SER A 147 50.12 -58.47 22.85
N GLY A 148 50.85 -59.02 21.90
CA GLY A 148 51.84 -58.25 21.13
C GLY A 148 52.48 -59.06 20.01
N PRO A 149 53.35 -58.43 19.19
CA PRO A 149 54.08 -59.14 18.14
C PRO A 149 55.11 -60.10 18.75
N ASP A 150 55.14 -61.34 18.27
CA ASP A 150 56.16 -62.35 18.61
C ASP A 150 57.53 -61.97 18.02
N ILE A 151 58.27 -61.06 18.66
CA ILE A 151 59.62 -60.66 18.20
C ILE A 151 60.67 -61.69 18.63
N GLU A 152 60.52 -62.24 19.83
CA GLU A 152 61.39 -63.26 20.42
C GLU A 152 61.53 -64.49 19.50
N GLY A 153 60.41 -64.99 18.96
CA GLY A 153 60.40 -66.10 18.01
C GLY A 153 61.03 -65.80 16.64
N HIS A 154 61.33 -64.53 16.35
CA HIS A 154 61.83 -64.03 15.07
C HIS A 154 63.17 -63.28 15.19
N GLU A 155 63.86 -63.40 16.31
CA GLU A 155 65.18 -62.80 16.49
C GLU A 155 66.21 -63.23 15.42
N GLY A 156 66.94 -62.24 14.92
CA GLY A 156 67.88 -62.36 13.80
C GLY A 156 67.20 -62.40 12.44
N GLU A 157 65.88 -62.47 12.38
CA GLU A 157 65.11 -62.48 11.13
C GLU A 157 64.78 -61.06 10.67
N LEU A 158 64.56 -60.94 9.36
CA LEU A 158 63.98 -59.74 8.79
C LEU A 158 62.47 -59.69 9.07
N VAL A 159 62.03 -58.72 9.86
CA VAL A 159 60.64 -58.54 10.30
C VAL A 159 60.05 -57.22 9.81
N VAL A 160 58.72 -57.16 9.78
CA VAL A 160 57.96 -55.91 9.69
C VAL A 160 57.05 -55.81 10.90
N VAL A 161 57.24 -54.75 11.67
CA VAL A 161 56.43 -54.40 12.85
C VAL A 161 55.66 -53.11 12.59
N GLU A 162 54.44 -53.03 13.13
CA GLU A 162 53.62 -51.83 13.10
C GLU A 162 53.25 -51.42 14.52
N GLY A 163 53.36 -50.14 14.84
CA GLY A 163 53.04 -49.65 16.18
C GLY A 163 52.89 -48.14 16.22
N ARG A 164 52.33 -47.64 17.32
CA ARG A 164 52.21 -46.21 17.58
C ARG A 164 53.55 -45.67 18.09
N VAL A 165 54.07 -44.63 17.44
CA VAL A 165 55.27 -43.93 17.89
C VAL A 165 54.98 -43.23 19.21
N LEU A 166 55.65 -43.64 20.28
CA LEU A 166 55.57 -42.98 21.58
C LEU A 166 56.65 -41.92 21.74
N GLU A 167 57.84 -42.19 21.22
CA GLU A 167 59.01 -41.35 21.43
C GLU A 167 59.99 -41.48 20.28
N ILE A 168 60.68 -40.39 19.95
CA ILE A 168 61.82 -40.35 19.03
C ILE A 168 62.91 -39.51 19.70
N GLU A 169 64.07 -40.09 19.93
CA GLU A 169 65.20 -39.43 20.59
C GLU A 169 66.49 -39.61 19.77
N ASN A 170 67.38 -38.62 19.85
CA ASN A 170 68.72 -38.72 19.28
C ASN A 170 69.72 -38.97 20.42
N THR A 171 70.38 -40.13 20.40
CA THR A 171 71.43 -40.49 21.37
C THR A 171 72.81 -40.33 20.73
N PRO A 172 73.91 -40.24 21.52
CA PRO A 172 75.26 -40.18 20.96
C PRO A 172 75.63 -41.37 20.04
N GLY A 173 75.01 -42.54 20.26
CA GLY A 173 75.26 -43.75 19.48
C GLY A 173 74.35 -43.96 18.26
N GLY A 174 73.23 -43.25 18.17
CA GLY A 174 72.21 -43.45 17.14
C GLY A 174 70.89 -42.75 17.43
N ARG A 175 69.94 -42.85 16.50
CA ARG A 175 68.55 -42.44 16.72
C ARG A 175 67.75 -43.63 17.25
N ILE A 176 66.94 -43.38 18.27
CA ILE A 176 66.03 -44.35 18.86
C ILE A 176 64.58 -43.90 18.64
N MET A 177 63.70 -44.83 18.29
CA MET A 177 62.26 -44.62 18.21
C MET A 177 61.56 -45.74 18.99
N ILE A 178 60.68 -45.37 19.92
CA ILE A 178 59.91 -46.35 20.71
C ILE A 178 58.54 -46.49 20.08
N LEU A 179 58.20 -47.71 19.69
CA LEU A 179 56.90 -48.09 19.15
C LEU A 179 56.11 -48.89 20.19
N LEU A 180 54.84 -48.55 20.37
CA LEU A 180 53.87 -49.40 21.06
C LEU A 180 53.13 -50.26 20.05
N SER A 181 53.35 -51.57 20.07
CA SER A 181 52.68 -52.54 19.20
C SER A 181 51.92 -53.56 20.07
N GLY A 182 50.59 -53.49 20.07
CA GLY A 182 49.81 -54.24 21.07
C GLY A 182 50.08 -53.69 22.48
N THR A 183 50.57 -54.53 23.38
CA THR A 183 51.08 -54.15 24.71
C THR A 183 52.59 -53.99 24.77
N ASP A 184 53.32 -54.36 23.72
CA ASP A 184 54.77 -54.46 23.76
C ASP A 184 55.43 -53.17 23.29
N LEU A 185 56.51 -52.80 23.99
CA LEU A 185 57.39 -51.70 23.61
C LEU A 185 58.51 -52.24 22.74
N ILE A 186 58.57 -51.74 21.51
CA ILE A 186 59.59 -52.11 20.54
C ILE A 186 60.48 -50.91 20.33
N GLN A 187 61.76 -51.10 20.61
CA GLN A 187 62.77 -50.11 20.30
C GLN A 187 63.21 -50.26 18.85
N VAL A 188 63.23 -49.18 18.09
CA VAL A 188 63.79 -49.13 16.74
C VAL A 188 65.05 -48.29 16.82
N PHE A 189 66.20 -48.87 16.49
CA PHE A 189 67.48 -48.20 16.68
C PHE A 189 68.29 -48.12 15.40
N ALA A 190 68.66 -46.90 15.02
CA ALA A 190 69.51 -46.64 13.87
C ALA A 190 70.85 -46.05 14.35
N TYR A 191 71.93 -46.81 14.22
CA TYR A 191 73.28 -46.34 14.58
C TYR A 191 73.68 -45.09 13.79
N THR A 192 74.41 -44.18 14.44
CA THR A 192 75.00 -43.00 13.77
C THR A 192 76.12 -43.41 12.81
N LEU A 193 76.93 -44.38 13.20
CA LEU A 193 78.05 -44.90 12.41
C LEU A 193 77.57 -46.04 11.50
N ARG A 194 77.04 -45.70 10.33
CA ARG A 194 76.60 -46.67 9.30
C ARG A 194 76.87 -46.13 7.88
N PRO A 195 76.95 -46.99 6.84
CA PRO A 195 77.30 -46.55 5.49
C PRO A 195 76.26 -45.61 4.85
N ALA A 196 74.99 -45.82 5.15
CA ALA A 196 73.88 -44.99 4.69
C ALA A 196 72.94 -44.68 5.86
N PRO A 197 72.65 -43.41 6.19
CA PRO A 197 71.82 -43.06 7.35
C PRO A 197 70.36 -43.49 7.17
N VAL A 198 69.68 -43.71 8.30
CA VAL A 198 68.22 -43.94 8.36
C VAL A 198 67.59 -42.80 9.13
N SER A 199 66.65 -42.12 8.50
CA SER A 199 65.88 -41.03 9.08
C SER A 199 64.56 -41.54 9.64
N PHE A 200 64.16 -40.97 10.78
CA PHE A 200 62.83 -41.17 11.35
C PHE A 200 61.89 -40.00 11.04
N ASP A 201 62.29 -39.05 10.17
CA ASP A 201 61.54 -37.81 9.94
C ASP A 201 60.21 -38.03 9.20
N ALA A 202 60.05 -39.21 8.58
CA ALA A 202 58.81 -39.64 7.94
C ALA A 202 57.66 -39.88 8.94
N VAL A 203 57.96 -39.98 10.24
CA VAL A 203 56.99 -40.25 11.31
C VAL A 203 57.18 -39.29 12.47
N ARG A 204 56.08 -38.94 13.15
CA ARG A 204 56.09 -38.09 14.35
C ARG A 204 55.56 -38.85 15.55
N ILE A 205 55.88 -38.35 16.75
CA ILE A 205 55.27 -38.85 17.99
C ILE A 205 53.74 -38.83 17.85
N GLY A 206 53.11 -39.98 18.11
CA GLY A 206 51.68 -40.21 17.98
C GLY A 206 51.21 -40.77 16.63
N ASP A 207 52.05 -40.76 15.59
CA ASP A 207 51.76 -41.46 14.33
C ASP A 207 51.81 -42.98 14.54
N TYR A 208 51.14 -43.72 13.66
CA TYR A 208 51.43 -45.15 13.49
C TYR A 208 52.58 -45.29 12.48
N ALA A 209 53.59 -46.07 12.84
CA ALA A 209 54.75 -46.35 11.99
C ALA A 209 54.78 -47.84 11.63
N ARG A 210 55.17 -48.13 10.39
CA ARG A 210 55.56 -49.44 9.90
C ARG A 210 57.07 -49.46 9.75
N VAL A 211 57.73 -50.39 10.43
CA VAL A 211 59.18 -50.54 10.43
C VAL A 211 59.57 -51.91 9.93
N ARG A 212 60.41 -51.94 8.90
CA ARG A 212 61.09 -53.16 8.42
C ARG A 212 62.51 -53.19 9.01
N GLY A 213 62.97 -54.33 9.49
CA GLY A 213 64.32 -54.41 10.04
C GLY A 213 64.66 -55.79 10.59
N ILE A 214 65.87 -55.93 11.11
CA ILE A 214 66.28 -57.16 11.79
C ILE A 214 65.77 -57.12 13.22
N ALA A 215 64.99 -58.11 13.60
CA ALA A 215 64.59 -58.32 14.98
C ALA A 215 65.80 -58.72 15.82
N ALA A 216 65.94 -58.10 16.98
CA ALA A 216 67.01 -58.34 17.93
C ALA A 216 66.49 -58.11 19.34
N GLN A 217 67.33 -58.44 20.31
CA GLN A 217 67.08 -58.17 21.71
C GLN A 217 68.17 -57.25 22.27
N TYR A 218 67.79 -56.45 23.27
CA TYR A 218 68.72 -55.59 24.00
C TYR A 218 68.58 -55.85 25.49
N ASP A 219 68.62 -57.13 25.86
CA ASP A 219 68.55 -57.56 27.25
C ASP A 219 69.91 -58.18 27.66
N PRO A 220 70.71 -57.50 28.50
CA PRO A 220 72.02 -58.00 28.90
C PRO A 220 71.97 -59.05 30.01
N GLN A 221 70.81 -59.31 30.64
CA GLN A 221 70.68 -60.28 31.74
C GLN A 221 69.45 -61.18 31.56
N PRO A 222 69.54 -62.48 31.94
CA PRO A 222 68.37 -63.36 31.93
C PRO A 222 67.37 -62.99 33.03
N PRO A 223 66.04 -63.21 32.85
CA PRO A 223 65.41 -63.76 31.66
C PRO A 223 65.42 -62.75 30.51
N TYR A 224 65.82 -63.21 29.33
CA TYR A 224 65.91 -62.38 28.14
C TYR A 224 64.51 -62.24 27.52
N ASP A 225 63.64 -61.43 28.12
CA ASP A 225 62.25 -61.22 27.66
C ASP A 225 61.79 -59.75 27.70
N GLY A 226 62.65 -58.82 28.16
CA GLY A 226 62.21 -57.48 28.55
C GLY A 226 62.35 -56.37 27.50
N SER A 227 63.28 -56.48 26.53
CA SER A 227 63.62 -55.38 25.62
C SER A 227 63.82 -55.82 24.17
N TYR A 228 62.79 -55.62 23.34
CA TYR A 228 62.83 -55.92 21.91
C TYR A 228 63.36 -54.76 21.08
N LEU A 229 64.23 -55.09 20.12
CA LEU A 229 64.93 -54.14 19.27
C LEU A 229 64.75 -54.48 17.80
N VAL A 230 64.57 -53.48 16.94
CA VAL A 230 64.52 -53.66 15.48
C VAL A 230 65.53 -52.73 14.82
N TYR A 231 66.44 -53.29 14.03
CA TYR A 231 67.44 -52.55 13.28
C TYR A 231 66.98 -52.30 11.83
N PRO A 232 66.62 -51.06 11.44
CA PRO A 232 66.27 -50.74 10.06
C PRO A 232 67.52 -50.77 9.17
N LEU A 233 67.38 -51.35 7.97
CA LEU A 233 68.50 -51.61 7.07
C LEU A 233 68.75 -50.47 6.09
N VAL A 234 67.70 -49.76 5.67
CA VAL A 234 67.76 -48.61 4.77
C VAL A 234 66.75 -47.52 5.15
N ASP A 235 66.94 -46.29 4.67
CA ASP A 235 66.11 -45.12 5.03
C ASP A 235 64.61 -45.33 4.78
N GLY A 236 64.27 -46.08 3.73
CA GLY A 236 62.88 -46.40 3.39
C GLY A 236 62.21 -47.47 4.24
N ASP A 237 62.90 -48.05 5.23
CA ASP A 237 62.33 -49.10 6.07
C ASP A 237 61.42 -48.56 7.18
N VAL A 238 61.49 -47.27 7.51
CA VAL A 238 60.60 -46.60 8.46
C VAL A 238 59.59 -45.74 7.70
N LYS A 239 58.29 -46.08 7.77
CA LYS A 239 57.23 -45.36 7.05
C LYS A 239 56.03 -45.08 7.94
N LYS A 240 55.35 -43.95 7.72
CA LYS A 240 54.04 -43.68 8.32
C LYS A 240 52.99 -44.67 7.80
N ALA A 241 52.26 -45.30 8.72
CA ALA A 241 51.19 -46.24 8.45
C ALA A 241 49.83 -45.59 8.78
N GLY A 242 49.10 -45.16 7.75
CA GLY A 242 47.78 -44.54 7.91
C GLY A 242 47.80 -43.09 8.40
N LEU A 243 46.61 -42.57 8.69
CA LEU A 243 46.42 -41.23 9.26
C LEU A 243 46.55 -41.29 10.79
N SER A 244 47.10 -40.24 11.38
CA SER A 244 47.21 -40.11 12.82
C SER A 244 45.82 -39.91 13.45
N PRO A 245 45.63 -40.27 14.74
CA PRO A 245 44.36 -40.01 15.43
C PRO A 245 43.93 -38.53 15.39
N THR A 246 44.88 -37.60 15.37
CA THR A 246 44.60 -36.16 15.29
C THR A 246 44.16 -35.74 13.89
N GLU A 247 44.75 -36.32 12.84
CA GLU A 247 44.33 -36.11 11.45
C GLU A 247 42.91 -36.63 11.22
N TYR A 248 42.58 -37.82 11.74
CA TYR A 248 41.21 -38.35 11.71
C TYR A 248 40.22 -37.42 12.43
N ARG A 249 40.55 -36.96 13.64
CA ARG A 249 39.69 -36.05 14.41
C ARG A 249 39.45 -34.73 13.68
N ASN A 250 40.50 -34.13 13.12
CA ASN A 250 40.39 -32.87 12.41
C ASN A 250 39.58 -33.02 11.11
N GLY A 251 39.78 -34.12 10.38
CA GLY A 251 38.97 -34.45 9.21
C GLY A 251 37.49 -34.63 9.54
N ALA A 252 37.19 -35.36 10.63
CA ALA A 252 35.82 -35.54 11.11
C ALA A 252 35.16 -34.22 11.51
N LEU A 253 35.88 -33.33 12.20
CA LEU A 253 35.38 -31.99 12.56
C LEU A 253 35.13 -31.12 11.32
N GLY A 254 36.01 -31.18 10.31
CA GLY A 254 35.83 -30.45 9.05
C GLY A 254 34.57 -30.91 8.30
N VAL A 255 34.36 -32.22 8.19
CA VAL A 255 33.16 -32.80 7.57
C VAL A 255 31.90 -32.41 8.35
N ALA A 256 31.93 -32.48 9.68
CA ALA A 256 30.81 -32.06 10.53
C ALA A 256 30.48 -30.56 10.35
N GLY A 257 31.49 -29.70 10.25
CA GLY A 257 31.31 -28.27 9.99
C GLY A 257 30.68 -28.00 8.61
N LEU A 258 31.16 -28.68 7.56
CA LEU A 258 30.57 -28.57 6.21
C LEU A 258 29.12 -29.05 6.18
N LEU A 259 28.80 -30.15 6.86
CA LEU A 259 27.42 -30.64 7.00
C LEU A 259 26.53 -29.64 7.74
N LEU A 260 27.02 -29.02 8.82
CA LEU A 260 26.30 -27.99 9.56
C LEU A 260 25.98 -26.78 8.67
N ILE A 261 26.97 -26.31 7.90
CA ILE A 261 26.79 -25.21 6.93
C ILE A 261 25.76 -25.59 5.87
N ALA A 262 25.84 -26.80 5.30
CA ALA A 262 24.89 -27.28 4.31
C ALA A 262 23.45 -27.35 4.86
N VAL A 263 23.27 -27.83 6.09
CA VAL A 263 21.96 -27.86 6.78
C VAL A 263 21.45 -26.45 7.03
N LEU A 264 22.28 -25.54 7.53
CA LEU A 264 21.90 -24.15 7.77
C LEU A 264 21.48 -23.47 6.45
N TRP A 265 22.24 -23.71 5.37
CA TRP A 265 21.90 -23.21 4.04
C TRP A 265 20.57 -23.78 3.54
N ALA A 266 20.35 -25.09 3.67
CA ALA A 266 19.09 -25.72 3.28
C ALA A 266 17.89 -25.13 4.04
N VAL A 267 18.03 -24.83 5.34
CA VAL A 267 16.99 -24.19 6.15
C VAL A 267 16.72 -22.74 5.68
N LEU A 268 17.77 -21.96 5.43
CA LEU A 268 17.64 -20.58 4.93
C LEU A 268 16.96 -20.55 3.54
N LEU A 269 17.39 -21.41 2.63
CA LEU A 269 16.77 -21.56 1.30
C LEU A 269 15.31 -21.96 1.41
N ARG A 270 14.97 -22.95 2.24
CA ARG A 270 13.57 -23.35 2.48
C ARG A 270 12.73 -22.19 3.03
N ARG A 271 13.26 -21.41 3.97
CA ARG A 271 12.57 -20.22 4.49
C ARG A 271 12.35 -19.17 3.40
N GLN A 272 13.33 -18.94 2.54
CA GLN A 272 13.24 -17.93 1.48
C GLN A 272 12.28 -18.35 0.37
N VAL A 273 12.30 -19.62 -0.04
CA VAL A 273 11.32 -20.20 -0.97
C VAL A 273 9.92 -20.09 -0.38
N ARG A 274 9.74 -20.51 0.88
CA ARG A 274 8.43 -20.43 1.56
C ARG A 274 7.89 -19.00 1.63
N LYS A 275 8.72 -18.02 2.02
CA LYS A 275 8.32 -16.60 2.05
C LYS A 275 7.90 -16.10 0.67
N ARG A 276 8.63 -16.44 -0.40
CA ARG A 276 8.27 -16.04 -1.77
C ARG A 276 6.99 -16.74 -2.24
N SER A 277 6.82 -18.03 -1.95
CA SER A 277 5.61 -18.78 -2.27
C SER A 277 4.38 -18.25 -1.53
N GLU A 278 4.51 -17.91 -0.24
CA GLU A 278 3.44 -17.30 0.54
C GLU A 278 3.12 -15.89 0.06
N ALA A 279 4.12 -15.07 -0.27
CA ALA A 279 3.92 -13.74 -0.84
C ALA A 279 3.22 -13.80 -2.22
N LEU A 280 3.61 -14.75 -3.07
CA LEU A 280 2.98 -14.98 -4.37
C LEU A 280 1.52 -15.41 -4.20
N ARG A 281 1.25 -16.42 -3.36
CA ARG A 281 -0.12 -16.86 -3.05
C ARG A 281 -0.97 -15.74 -2.44
N ALA A 282 -0.42 -14.97 -1.51
CA ALA A 282 -1.12 -13.82 -0.94
C ALA A 282 -1.40 -12.75 -1.99
N SER A 283 -0.51 -12.55 -2.97
CA SER A 283 -0.74 -11.66 -4.10
C SER A 283 -1.80 -12.19 -5.06
N GLU A 284 -1.78 -13.47 -5.41
CA GLU A 284 -2.78 -14.13 -6.27
C GLU A 284 -4.17 -14.09 -5.62
N VAL A 285 -4.28 -14.44 -4.33
CA VAL A 285 -5.53 -14.38 -3.58
C VAL A 285 -6.04 -12.93 -3.48
N ARG A 286 -5.15 -11.96 -3.21
CA ARG A 286 -5.51 -10.54 -3.20
C ARG A 286 -6.00 -10.06 -4.56
N TYR A 287 -5.31 -10.44 -5.64
CA TYR A 287 -5.76 -10.16 -7.01
C TYR A 287 -7.15 -10.73 -7.24
N GLY A 288 -7.36 -12.02 -6.96
CA GLY A 288 -8.66 -12.66 -7.12
C GLY A 288 -9.77 -12.00 -6.30
N HIS A 289 -9.48 -11.54 -5.07
CA HIS A 289 -10.45 -10.79 -4.26
C HIS A 289 -10.75 -9.41 -4.84
N LEU A 290 -9.74 -8.61 -5.20
CA LEU A 290 -9.95 -7.27 -5.75
C LEU A 290 -10.66 -7.31 -7.11
N PHE A 291 -10.22 -8.22 -7.97
CA PHE A 291 -10.80 -8.45 -9.29
C PHE A 291 -12.28 -8.82 -9.19
N ASN A 292 -12.64 -9.73 -8.27
CA ASN A 292 -14.03 -10.18 -8.07
C ASN A 292 -14.87 -9.29 -7.15
N ALA A 293 -14.27 -8.39 -6.37
CA ALA A 293 -14.98 -7.41 -5.55
C ALA A 293 -15.37 -6.15 -6.33
N ALA A 294 -14.76 -5.91 -7.49
CA ALA A 294 -15.16 -4.82 -8.38
C ALA A 294 -16.65 -4.98 -8.77
N ALA A 295 -17.41 -3.90 -8.59
CA ALA A 295 -18.84 -3.87 -8.91
C ALA A 295 -19.09 -3.89 -10.41
N ASP A 296 -18.26 -3.18 -11.17
CA ASP A 296 -18.31 -3.14 -12.62
C ASP A 296 -17.75 -4.45 -13.22
N PRO A 297 -18.34 -4.94 -14.32
CA PRO A 297 -17.74 -5.96 -15.17
C PRO A 297 -16.30 -5.62 -15.58
N VAL A 298 -15.36 -6.52 -15.25
CA VAL A 298 -13.95 -6.44 -15.67
C VAL A 298 -13.57 -7.68 -16.45
N LEU A 299 -12.98 -7.48 -17.63
CA LEU A 299 -12.53 -8.49 -18.57
C LEU A 299 -11.04 -8.31 -18.86
N LEU A 300 -10.28 -9.39 -18.86
CA LEU A 300 -8.94 -9.43 -19.45
C LEU A 300 -9.05 -10.00 -20.86
N LEU A 301 -8.48 -9.30 -21.84
CA LEU A 301 -8.64 -9.58 -23.27
C LEU A 301 -7.28 -9.75 -23.96
N ASP A 302 -7.20 -10.66 -24.93
CA ASP A 302 -6.16 -10.66 -25.97
C ASP A 302 -6.72 -9.99 -27.24
N VAL A 303 -6.33 -8.73 -27.46
CA VAL A 303 -6.83 -7.92 -28.58
C VAL A 303 -6.36 -8.48 -29.94
N LYS A 304 -5.17 -9.10 -30.01
CA LYS A 304 -4.65 -9.69 -31.26
C LYS A 304 -5.40 -10.95 -31.69
N ARG A 305 -6.09 -11.60 -30.77
CA ARG A 305 -6.99 -12.73 -31.04
C ARG A 305 -8.45 -12.31 -31.22
N GLY A 306 -8.67 -11.07 -31.66
CA GLY A 306 -10.01 -10.52 -31.90
C GLY A 306 -10.77 -10.26 -30.60
N GLY A 307 -10.06 -9.86 -29.53
CA GLY A 307 -10.66 -9.59 -28.23
C GLY A 307 -11.12 -10.84 -27.47
N GLU A 308 -10.35 -11.92 -27.57
CA GLU A 308 -10.59 -13.15 -26.80
C GLU A 308 -10.51 -12.85 -25.29
N VAL A 309 -11.55 -13.23 -24.55
CA VAL A 309 -11.61 -13.06 -23.09
C VAL A 309 -10.74 -14.14 -22.44
N ILE A 310 -9.67 -13.69 -21.77
CA ILE A 310 -8.74 -14.52 -21.00
C ILE A 310 -9.31 -14.79 -19.61
N GLU A 311 -9.82 -13.75 -18.93
CA GLU A 311 -10.34 -13.83 -17.57
C GLU A 311 -11.49 -12.84 -17.39
N ALA A 312 -12.51 -13.20 -16.60
CA ALA A 312 -13.65 -12.33 -16.32
C ALA A 312 -13.98 -12.35 -14.83
N ASN A 313 -14.24 -11.18 -14.24
CA ASN A 313 -14.62 -11.13 -12.83
C ASN A 313 -16.08 -11.58 -12.62
N ARG A 314 -16.48 -11.82 -11.37
CA ARG A 314 -17.85 -12.20 -11.00
C ARG A 314 -18.93 -11.23 -11.48
N ALA A 315 -18.62 -9.93 -11.61
CA ALA A 315 -19.57 -8.97 -12.15
C ALA A 315 -19.79 -9.20 -13.66
N ALA A 316 -18.72 -9.38 -14.43
CA ALA A 316 -18.77 -9.68 -15.86
C ALA A 316 -19.43 -11.03 -16.17
N GLN A 317 -19.12 -12.07 -15.38
CA GLN A 317 -19.76 -13.38 -15.52
C GLN A 317 -21.28 -13.30 -15.33
N ARG A 318 -21.75 -12.52 -14.35
CA ARG A 318 -23.18 -12.32 -14.08
C ARG A 318 -23.86 -11.43 -15.13
N ALA A 319 -23.20 -10.34 -15.53
CA ALA A 319 -23.75 -9.40 -16.50
C ALA A 319 -23.87 -10.04 -17.89
N PHE A 320 -22.83 -10.72 -18.36
CA PHE A 320 -22.74 -11.23 -19.73
C PHE A 320 -23.03 -12.74 -19.86
N GLY A 321 -23.27 -13.45 -18.74
CA GLY A 321 -23.55 -14.89 -18.76
C GLY A 321 -22.35 -15.74 -19.22
N ILE A 322 -21.13 -15.22 -19.06
CA ILE A 322 -19.90 -15.87 -19.50
C ILE A 322 -19.26 -16.65 -18.37
N ASP A 323 -18.72 -17.83 -18.67
CA ASP A 323 -17.91 -18.63 -17.75
C ASP A 323 -16.57 -18.90 -18.41
N VAL A 324 -15.59 -18.07 -18.06
CA VAL A 324 -14.28 -17.98 -18.74
C VAL A 324 -13.11 -18.37 -17.82
N ASN A 325 -13.36 -18.56 -16.52
CA ASN A 325 -12.32 -18.84 -15.53
C ASN A 325 -12.09 -20.35 -15.31
N GLY A 326 -12.39 -21.18 -16.32
CA GLY A 326 -12.22 -22.63 -16.29
C GLY A 326 -12.18 -23.26 -17.68
N ASP A 327 -11.67 -24.50 -17.77
CA ASP A 327 -11.76 -25.32 -18.98
C ASP A 327 -13.23 -25.53 -19.35
N ARG A 328 -13.73 -24.75 -20.33
CA ARG A 328 -15.06 -25.01 -20.87
C ARG A 328 -15.08 -26.38 -21.54
N PRO A 329 -16.11 -27.21 -21.31
CA PRO A 329 -16.22 -28.53 -21.94
C PRO A 329 -16.36 -28.49 -23.47
N ASP A 330 -16.63 -27.33 -24.08
CA ASP A 330 -16.77 -27.13 -25.53
C ASP A 330 -15.54 -26.48 -26.21
N GLY A 331 -14.54 -26.04 -25.45
CA GLY A 331 -13.30 -25.43 -25.95
C GLY A 331 -13.47 -24.11 -26.72
N ARG A 332 -14.63 -23.44 -26.66
CA ARG A 332 -14.90 -22.21 -27.42
C ARG A 332 -14.63 -20.96 -26.60
N SER A 333 -13.67 -20.17 -27.07
CA SER A 333 -13.31 -18.86 -26.54
C SER A 333 -14.43 -17.84 -26.74
N VAL A 334 -14.73 -17.04 -25.71
CA VAL A 334 -15.64 -15.89 -25.80
C VAL A 334 -14.85 -14.70 -26.30
N ARG A 335 -15.40 -13.95 -27.26
CA ARG A 335 -14.82 -12.68 -27.72
C ARG A 335 -15.67 -11.50 -27.31
N LEU A 336 -15.06 -10.35 -27.05
CA LEU A 336 -15.79 -9.11 -26.74
C LEU A 336 -16.80 -8.75 -27.84
N ALA A 337 -16.45 -8.95 -29.11
CA ALA A 337 -17.36 -8.68 -30.23
C ALA A 337 -18.67 -9.48 -30.16
N GLN A 338 -18.63 -10.73 -29.66
CA GLN A 338 -19.83 -11.56 -29.49
C GLN A 338 -20.73 -11.10 -28.35
N LEU A 339 -20.21 -10.28 -27.44
CA LEU A 339 -20.97 -9.68 -26.35
C LEU A 339 -21.62 -8.38 -26.79
N ALA A 340 -21.13 -7.74 -27.85
CA ALA A 340 -21.71 -6.51 -28.37
C ALA A 340 -22.94 -6.81 -29.25
N ALA A 341 -23.89 -5.88 -29.28
CA ALA A 341 -25.01 -5.90 -30.22
C ALA A 341 -24.52 -5.69 -31.66
N ASP A 342 -23.49 -4.86 -31.83
CA ASP A 342 -22.81 -4.59 -33.09
C ASP A 342 -21.34 -5.06 -33.02
N GLU A 343 -21.02 -6.09 -33.80
CA GLU A 343 -19.66 -6.66 -33.85
C GLU A 343 -18.64 -5.68 -34.48
N ASP A 344 -19.07 -4.79 -35.38
CA ASP A 344 -18.19 -3.83 -36.06
C ASP A 344 -17.78 -2.72 -35.10
N GLU A 345 -18.69 -2.21 -34.27
CA GLU A 345 -18.37 -1.21 -33.23
C GLU A 345 -17.38 -1.77 -32.20
N ALA A 346 -17.59 -3.01 -31.75
CA ALA A 346 -16.69 -3.67 -30.83
C ALA A 346 -15.31 -3.91 -31.46
N SER A 347 -15.26 -4.27 -32.74
CA SER A 347 -14.01 -4.44 -33.48
C SER A 347 -13.26 -3.13 -33.64
N LEU A 348 -13.97 -2.03 -33.90
CA LEU A 348 -13.39 -0.68 -33.98
C LEU A 348 -12.80 -0.25 -32.64
N HIS A 349 -13.52 -0.46 -31.54
CA HIS A 349 -13.04 -0.17 -30.18
C HIS A 349 -11.77 -0.95 -29.83
N LEU A 350 -11.73 -2.24 -30.19
CA LEU A 350 -10.54 -3.08 -30.01
C LEU A 350 -9.35 -2.62 -30.88
N ALA A 351 -9.60 -2.24 -32.13
CA ALA A 351 -8.57 -1.73 -33.03
C ALA A 351 -7.97 -0.41 -32.52
N GLU A 352 -8.81 0.51 -32.01
CA GLU A 352 -8.34 1.73 -31.38
C GLU A 352 -7.50 1.43 -30.13
N ALA A 353 -7.94 0.47 -29.30
CA ALA A 353 -7.20 0.08 -28.12
C ALA A 353 -5.81 -0.49 -28.47
N ASP A 354 -5.69 -1.32 -29.52
CA ASP A 354 -4.39 -1.84 -29.98
C ASP A 354 -3.47 -0.72 -30.49
N GLN A 355 -4.02 0.21 -31.29
CA GLN A 355 -3.24 1.29 -31.89
C GLN A 355 -2.77 2.33 -30.88
N LYS A 356 -3.66 2.80 -30.00
CA LYS A 356 -3.38 3.91 -29.05
C LYS A 356 -2.95 3.40 -27.66
N GLY A 357 -3.10 2.11 -27.37
CA GLY A 357 -2.89 1.52 -26.04
C GLY A 357 -4.07 1.72 -25.08
N SER A 358 -5.10 2.45 -25.50
CA SER A 358 -6.35 2.63 -24.79
C SER A 358 -7.47 3.05 -25.74
N ALA A 359 -8.69 2.59 -25.47
CA ALA A 359 -9.91 3.06 -26.11
C ALA A 359 -11.01 3.26 -25.06
N SER A 360 -11.89 4.20 -25.31
CA SER A 360 -13.05 4.50 -24.46
C SER A 360 -14.23 4.80 -25.37
N GLY A 361 -15.35 4.12 -25.15
CA GLY A 361 -16.54 4.27 -25.98
C GLY A 361 -17.76 3.66 -25.31
N VAL A 362 -18.94 4.00 -25.80
CA VAL A 362 -20.18 3.35 -25.36
C VAL A 362 -20.51 2.28 -26.38
N LEU A 363 -20.68 1.06 -25.90
CA LEU A 363 -21.06 -0.11 -26.70
C LEU A 363 -22.33 -0.70 -26.10
N GLU A 364 -23.27 -1.09 -26.95
CA GLU A 364 -24.41 -1.88 -26.50
C GLU A 364 -23.97 -3.32 -26.32
N LEU A 365 -23.97 -3.81 -25.07
CA LEU A 365 -23.64 -5.19 -24.75
C LEU A 365 -24.90 -5.97 -24.44
N THR A 366 -24.90 -7.24 -24.85
CA THR A 366 -25.97 -8.20 -24.61
C THR A 366 -25.79 -8.80 -23.21
N TRP A 367 -26.78 -8.59 -22.36
CA TRP A 367 -26.86 -9.22 -21.04
C TRP A 367 -27.21 -10.70 -21.17
N ALA A 368 -26.92 -11.49 -20.13
CA ALA A 368 -27.32 -12.89 -20.00
C ALA A 368 -28.81 -13.20 -20.27
N ASP A 369 -29.73 -12.24 -20.16
CA ASP A 369 -31.16 -12.39 -20.45
C ASP A 369 -31.53 -11.96 -21.89
N HIS A 370 -30.53 -11.75 -22.75
CA HIS A 370 -30.65 -11.25 -24.13
C HIS A 370 -31.13 -9.80 -24.27
N THR A 371 -31.10 -9.01 -23.20
CA THR A 371 -31.34 -7.56 -23.30
C THR A 371 -30.09 -6.81 -23.74
N HIS A 372 -30.25 -5.78 -24.57
CA HIS A 372 -29.15 -4.89 -24.93
C HIS A 372 -29.08 -3.73 -23.94
N VAL A 373 -27.90 -3.55 -23.34
CA VAL A 373 -27.67 -2.52 -22.33
C VAL A 373 -26.45 -1.70 -22.73
N PRO A 374 -26.53 -0.36 -22.71
CA PRO A 374 -25.40 0.49 -23.02
C PRO A 374 -24.37 0.46 -21.89
N TYR A 375 -23.15 0.04 -22.22
CA TYR A 375 -21.99 0.08 -21.34
C TYR A 375 -20.95 1.07 -21.86
N GLU A 376 -20.47 1.95 -20.99
CA GLU A 376 -19.23 2.69 -21.23
C GLU A 376 -18.06 1.74 -20.96
N ILE A 377 -17.34 1.36 -22.02
CA ILE A 377 -16.23 0.43 -21.96
C ILE A 377 -14.92 1.20 -22.09
N VAL A 378 -14.06 1.04 -21.09
CA VAL A 378 -12.68 1.53 -21.12
C VAL A 378 -11.75 0.33 -21.24
N THR A 379 -11.04 0.23 -22.36
CA THR A 379 -10.07 -0.82 -22.62
C THR A 379 -8.66 -0.25 -22.59
N ARG A 380 -7.76 -0.84 -21.79
CA ARG A 380 -6.38 -0.35 -21.63
C ARG A 380 -5.36 -1.49 -21.59
N ARG A 381 -4.18 -1.28 -22.17
CA ARG A 381 -3.11 -2.27 -22.18
C ARG A 381 -2.46 -2.45 -20.80
N LEU A 382 -2.27 -3.70 -20.35
CA LEU A 382 -1.60 -4.06 -19.11
C LEU A 382 -0.12 -4.42 -19.39
N GLN A 383 0.82 -3.53 -19.04
CA GLN A 383 2.29 -3.65 -19.28
C GLN A 383 2.70 -3.80 -20.77
N GLU A 384 4.01 -3.97 -21.07
CA GLU A 384 4.56 -4.25 -22.42
C GLU A 384 4.19 -5.68 -22.91
N GLY A 385 2.92 -6.03 -22.83
CA GLY A 385 2.37 -7.34 -23.17
C GLY A 385 1.20 -7.26 -24.15
N ARG A 386 0.55 -8.41 -24.36
CA ARG A 386 -0.59 -8.57 -25.29
C ARG A 386 -1.95 -8.49 -24.59
N THR A 387 -1.96 -8.32 -23.28
CA THR A 387 -3.17 -8.36 -22.45
C THR A 387 -3.71 -6.95 -22.24
N PHE A 388 -5.02 -6.81 -22.43
CA PHE A 388 -5.77 -5.59 -22.16
C PHE A 388 -6.76 -5.84 -21.04
N VAL A 389 -7.02 -4.83 -20.23
CA VAL A 389 -8.12 -4.81 -19.27
C VAL A 389 -9.23 -3.95 -19.84
N ALA A 390 -10.43 -4.51 -19.95
CA ALA A 390 -11.65 -3.80 -20.30
C ALA A 390 -12.56 -3.72 -19.07
N ILE A 391 -12.96 -2.52 -18.70
CA ILE A 391 -13.93 -2.25 -17.63
C ILE A 391 -15.17 -1.71 -18.32
N ALA A 392 -16.31 -2.36 -18.10
CA ALA A 392 -17.59 -1.96 -18.68
C ALA A 392 -18.50 -1.43 -17.58
N ARG A 393 -18.88 -0.15 -17.65
CA ARG A 393 -19.77 0.50 -16.70
C ARG A 393 -21.16 0.69 -17.30
N ASN A 394 -22.20 0.21 -16.61
CA ASN A 394 -23.58 0.40 -17.07
C ASN A 394 -23.95 1.89 -16.99
N VAL A 395 -24.42 2.47 -18.10
CA VAL A 395 -24.78 3.90 -18.18
C VAL A 395 -26.26 4.15 -18.44
N THR A 396 -27.12 3.13 -18.32
CA THR A 396 -28.57 3.26 -18.57
C THR A 396 -29.23 4.33 -17.71
N GLU A 397 -29.05 4.26 -16.38
CA GLU A 397 -29.65 5.24 -15.45
C GLU A 397 -29.10 6.65 -15.67
N ARG A 398 -27.79 6.75 -15.89
CA ARG A 398 -27.13 8.04 -16.13
C ARG A 398 -27.66 8.71 -17.40
N ARG A 399 -27.79 7.97 -18.50
CA ARG A 399 -28.34 8.49 -19.77
C ARG A 399 -29.81 8.88 -19.65
N ALA A 400 -30.62 8.09 -18.94
CA ALA A 400 -32.02 8.40 -18.69
C ALA A 400 -32.18 9.71 -17.89
N TYR A 401 -31.33 9.91 -16.88
CA TYR A 401 -31.32 11.14 -16.09
C TYR A 401 -30.87 12.36 -16.90
N GLU A 402 -29.78 12.24 -17.66
CA GLU A 402 -29.27 13.33 -18.51
C GLU A 402 -30.31 13.76 -19.57
N HIS A 403 -30.99 12.79 -20.20
CA HIS A 403 -32.06 13.08 -21.16
C HIS A 403 -33.28 13.74 -20.49
N GLY A 404 -33.69 13.26 -19.32
CA GLY A 404 -34.77 13.86 -18.55
C GLY A 404 -34.47 15.29 -18.12
N LEU A 405 -33.23 15.57 -17.71
CA LEU A 405 -32.80 16.91 -17.31
C LEU A 405 -32.81 17.88 -18.51
N LEU A 406 -32.30 17.46 -19.66
CA LEU A 406 -32.30 18.30 -20.87
C LEU A 406 -33.72 18.61 -21.35
N SER A 407 -34.62 17.63 -21.32
CA SER A 407 -36.03 17.85 -21.66
C SER A 407 -36.72 18.82 -20.69
N ALA A 408 -36.43 18.71 -19.38
CA ALA A 408 -36.98 19.61 -18.38
C ALA A 408 -36.47 21.05 -18.54
N ILE A 409 -35.18 21.23 -18.86
CA ILE A 409 -34.60 22.56 -19.13
C ILE A 409 -35.26 23.19 -20.35
N SER A 410 -35.37 22.45 -21.47
CA SER A 410 -36.02 22.94 -22.69
C SER A 410 -37.47 23.35 -22.44
N ALA A 411 -38.24 22.53 -21.72
CA ALA A 411 -39.63 22.84 -21.40
C ALA A 411 -39.77 24.07 -20.49
N ALA A 412 -38.83 24.26 -19.56
CA ALA A 412 -38.81 25.44 -18.69
C ALA A 412 -38.45 26.72 -19.47
N GLU A 413 -37.52 26.64 -20.42
CA GLU A 413 -37.14 27.77 -21.28
C GLU A 413 -38.30 28.21 -22.17
N GLU A 414 -38.98 27.26 -22.84
CA GLU A 414 -40.16 27.55 -23.67
C GLU A 414 -41.30 28.20 -22.86
N ALA A 415 -41.57 27.68 -21.65
CA ALA A 415 -42.60 28.24 -20.78
C ALA A 415 -42.24 29.67 -20.32
N ARG A 416 -40.95 29.94 -20.04
CA ARG A 416 -40.48 31.28 -19.67
C ARG A 416 -40.64 32.26 -20.82
N GLU A 417 -40.23 31.88 -22.03
CA GLU A 417 -40.34 32.76 -23.21
C GLU A 417 -41.79 33.12 -23.51
N GLN A 418 -42.72 32.16 -23.44
CA GLN A 418 -44.14 32.41 -23.63
C GLN A 418 -44.71 33.38 -22.59
N ALA A 419 -44.31 33.24 -21.32
CA ALA A 419 -44.74 34.14 -20.25
C ALA A 419 -44.22 35.57 -20.47
N GLU A 420 -42.96 35.71 -20.85
CA GLU A 420 -42.34 37.02 -21.11
C GLU A 420 -42.94 37.71 -22.34
N GLU A 421 -43.22 36.98 -23.41
CA GLU A 421 -43.85 37.52 -24.62
C GLU A 421 -45.29 37.97 -24.33
N ALA A 422 -46.07 37.16 -23.59
CA ALA A 422 -47.42 37.52 -23.17
C ALA A 422 -47.43 38.79 -22.30
N ALA A 423 -46.47 38.92 -21.38
CA ALA A 423 -46.31 40.10 -20.53
C ALA A 423 -45.98 41.36 -21.37
N ARG A 424 -45.04 41.27 -22.31
CA ARG A 424 -44.67 42.38 -23.19
C ARG A 424 -45.81 42.82 -24.09
N LEU A 425 -46.54 41.87 -24.68
CA LEU A 425 -47.69 42.16 -25.53
C LEU A 425 -48.82 42.84 -24.75
N LYS A 426 -49.09 42.38 -23.52
CA LYS A 426 -50.06 43.00 -22.60
C LYS A 426 -49.69 44.47 -22.33
N SER A 427 -48.44 44.75 -22.00
CA SER A 427 -47.96 46.11 -21.74
C SER A 427 -48.02 47.01 -22.97
N ALA A 428 -47.61 46.51 -24.14
CA ALA A 428 -47.63 47.26 -25.39
C ALA A 428 -49.06 47.62 -25.85
N ILE A 429 -50.01 46.69 -25.72
CA ILE A 429 -51.42 46.94 -26.04
C ILE A 429 -51.99 48.03 -25.12
N LEU A 430 -51.75 47.94 -23.81
CA LEU A 430 -52.26 48.92 -22.86
C LEU A 430 -51.67 50.32 -23.11
N ALA A 431 -50.37 50.41 -23.39
CA ALA A 431 -49.71 51.67 -23.68
C ALA A 431 -50.24 52.34 -24.96
N ASN A 432 -50.49 51.57 -26.02
CA ASN A 432 -51.01 52.11 -27.28
C ASN A 432 -52.48 52.53 -27.16
N MET A 433 -53.32 51.72 -26.49
CA MET A 433 -54.74 52.06 -26.27
C MET A 433 -54.90 53.37 -25.49
N SER A 434 -53.97 53.71 -24.59
CA SER A 434 -53.96 54.99 -23.87
C SER A 434 -54.03 56.20 -24.81
N HIS A 435 -53.13 56.25 -25.79
CA HIS A 435 -52.99 57.39 -26.68
C HIS A 435 -54.16 57.49 -27.67
N GLU A 436 -54.67 56.36 -28.13
CA GLU A 436 -55.80 56.32 -29.06
C GLU A 436 -57.14 56.66 -28.40
N ILE A 437 -57.31 56.42 -27.10
CA ILE A 437 -58.51 56.82 -26.36
C ILE A 437 -58.40 58.27 -25.85
N ARG A 438 -57.23 58.69 -25.39
CA ARG A 438 -57.00 60.06 -24.88
C ARG A 438 -57.34 61.13 -25.92
N THR A 439 -56.89 60.95 -27.15
CA THR A 439 -57.03 61.95 -28.22
C THR A 439 -58.49 62.30 -28.56
N PRO A 440 -59.38 61.35 -28.88
CA PRO A 440 -60.79 61.66 -29.14
C PRO A 440 -61.52 62.16 -27.89
N LEU A 441 -61.14 61.69 -26.70
CA LEU A 441 -61.76 62.11 -25.45
C LEU A 441 -61.43 63.57 -25.10
N THR A 442 -60.18 64.00 -25.29
CA THR A 442 -59.79 65.41 -25.13
C THR A 442 -60.54 66.31 -26.12
N ALA A 443 -60.81 65.85 -27.34
CA ALA A 443 -61.61 66.60 -28.31
C ALA A 443 -63.09 66.72 -27.87
N ILE A 444 -63.70 65.64 -27.37
CA ILE A 444 -65.06 65.66 -26.82
C ILE A 444 -65.17 66.62 -25.64
N LEU A 445 -64.17 66.63 -24.75
CA LEU A 445 -64.10 67.56 -23.63
C LEU A 445 -63.98 69.02 -24.08
N GLY A 446 -63.10 69.30 -25.04
CA GLY A 446 -62.95 70.65 -25.59
C GLY A 446 -64.24 71.17 -26.25
N PHE A 447 -64.97 70.33 -26.97
CA PHE A 447 -66.28 70.72 -27.52
C PHE A 447 -67.34 70.91 -26.44
N ALA A 448 -67.31 70.11 -25.37
CA ALA A 448 -68.21 70.30 -24.23
C ALA A 448 -67.93 71.61 -23.48
N ASP A 449 -66.65 72.00 -23.34
CA ASP A 449 -66.26 73.28 -22.74
C ASP A 449 -66.73 74.48 -23.59
N ILE A 450 -66.54 74.43 -24.92
CA ILE A 450 -67.04 75.46 -25.84
C ILE A 450 -68.57 75.57 -25.76
N LEU A 451 -69.28 74.42 -25.70
CA LEU A 451 -70.73 74.43 -25.52
C LEU A 451 -71.10 75.10 -24.20
N ARG A 452 -70.47 74.78 -23.08
CA ARG A 452 -70.76 75.44 -21.78
C ARG A 452 -70.65 76.96 -21.81
N GLU A 453 -69.78 77.52 -22.64
CA GLU A 453 -69.58 78.97 -22.76
C GLU A 453 -70.63 79.64 -23.67
N GLU A 454 -71.26 78.93 -24.61
CA GLU A 454 -72.13 79.53 -25.64
C GLU A 454 -73.63 79.19 -25.56
N VAL A 455 -74.07 78.15 -24.83
CA VAL A 455 -75.51 77.76 -24.79
C VAL A 455 -76.33 78.34 -23.62
N ALA A 456 -77.65 78.45 -23.85
CA ALA A 456 -78.65 78.81 -22.84
C ALA A 456 -78.81 77.74 -21.72
N ASP A 457 -79.33 78.16 -20.55
CA ASP A 457 -79.34 77.39 -19.29
C ASP A 457 -79.76 75.91 -19.42
N ASP A 458 -80.75 75.58 -20.26
CA ASP A 458 -81.26 74.21 -20.42
C ASP A 458 -80.28 73.25 -21.12
N LEU A 459 -79.35 73.76 -21.93
CA LEU A 459 -78.33 72.97 -22.65
C LEU A 459 -76.99 72.94 -21.92
N TYR A 460 -76.80 73.83 -20.96
CA TYR A 460 -75.62 73.85 -20.09
C TYR A 460 -75.51 72.57 -19.25
N GLU A 461 -76.62 72.07 -18.69
CA GLU A 461 -76.61 70.83 -17.91
C GLU A 461 -76.14 69.62 -18.74
N TYR A 462 -76.54 69.54 -20.02
CA TYR A 462 -76.08 68.47 -20.91
C TYR A 462 -74.60 68.61 -21.26
N ALA A 463 -74.12 69.82 -21.55
CA ALA A 463 -72.71 70.08 -21.82
C ALA A 463 -71.83 69.82 -20.60
N ASP A 464 -72.26 70.23 -19.40
CA ASP A 464 -71.57 69.95 -18.15
C ASP A 464 -71.57 68.46 -17.80
N THR A 465 -72.65 67.73 -18.09
CA THR A 465 -72.71 66.27 -17.92
C THR A 465 -71.74 65.56 -18.85
N ILE A 466 -71.66 65.94 -20.14
CA ILE A 466 -70.72 65.37 -21.11
C ILE A 466 -69.28 65.65 -20.66
N ARG A 467 -68.99 66.90 -20.27
CA ARG A 467 -67.65 67.29 -19.81
C ARG A 467 -67.25 66.53 -18.55
N THR A 468 -68.12 66.48 -17.56
CA THR A 468 -67.85 65.81 -16.28
C THR A 468 -67.74 64.29 -16.47
N GLY A 469 -68.56 63.69 -17.32
CA GLY A 469 -68.45 62.26 -17.69
C GLY A 469 -67.19 61.94 -18.48
N GLY A 470 -66.80 62.79 -19.44
CA GLY A 470 -65.58 62.63 -20.23
C GLY A 470 -64.31 62.76 -19.39
N GLN A 471 -64.30 63.69 -18.42
CA GLN A 471 -63.16 63.88 -17.53
C GLN A 471 -63.00 62.67 -16.62
N ARG A 472 -64.12 62.16 -16.06
CA ARG A 472 -64.12 60.92 -15.26
C ARG A 472 -63.58 59.72 -16.04
N LEU A 473 -63.95 59.57 -17.32
CA LEU A 473 -63.44 58.49 -18.16
C LEU A 473 -61.93 58.63 -18.40
N LEU A 474 -61.46 59.87 -18.61
CA LEU A 474 -60.04 60.15 -18.82
C LEU A 474 -59.22 59.83 -17.56
N ASP A 475 -59.72 60.21 -16.39
CA ASP A 475 -59.10 59.93 -15.10
C ASP A 475 -59.06 58.42 -14.85
N THR A 476 -60.17 57.72 -15.11
CA THR A 476 -60.25 56.24 -15.00
C THR A 476 -59.26 55.54 -15.93
N LEU A 477 -59.15 56.01 -17.17
CA LEU A 477 -58.20 55.46 -18.12
C LEU A 477 -56.77 55.66 -17.64
N ASN A 478 -56.41 56.87 -17.19
CA ASN A 478 -55.08 57.16 -16.68
C ASN A 478 -54.76 56.31 -15.42
N ASP A 479 -55.72 56.11 -14.51
CA ASP A 479 -55.56 55.24 -13.35
C ASP A 479 -55.29 53.77 -13.75
N ILE A 480 -56.03 53.23 -14.72
CA ILE A 480 -55.83 51.85 -15.21
C ILE A 480 -54.44 51.67 -15.82
N LEU A 481 -53.98 52.68 -16.56
CA LEU A 481 -52.68 52.64 -17.23
C LEU A 481 -51.53 52.80 -16.25
N ASP A 482 -51.69 53.68 -15.26
CA ASP A 482 -50.72 53.84 -14.20
C ASP A 482 -50.62 52.56 -13.35
N PHE A 483 -51.76 51.94 -13.04
CA PHE A 483 -51.78 50.63 -12.38
C PHE A 483 -51.05 49.56 -13.23
N ALA A 484 -51.34 49.47 -14.53
CA ALA A 484 -50.68 48.51 -15.42
C ALA A 484 -49.17 48.76 -15.58
N ARG A 485 -48.73 50.02 -15.56
CA ARG A 485 -47.30 50.39 -15.62
C ARG A 485 -46.56 50.02 -14.34
N LEU A 486 -47.19 50.22 -13.18
CA LEU A 486 -46.62 49.85 -11.87
C LEU A 486 -46.53 48.33 -11.63
N ASP A 487 -47.28 47.54 -12.41
CA ASP A 487 -47.28 46.08 -12.39
C ASP A 487 -46.19 45.48 -13.29
N ALA A 488 -45.91 46.12 -14.43
CA ALA A 488 -45.01 45.58 -15.44
C ALA A 488 -43.52 45.83 -15.15
N GLU A 489 -43.16 46.96 -14.54
CA GLU A 489 -41.77 47.33 -14.24
C GLU A 489 -41.74 48.25 -13.01
N ARG A 490 -40.59 48.38 -12.32
CA ARG A 490 -40.33 49.44 -11.31
C ARG A 490 -40.34 50.86 -11.92
N ALA A 491 -41.06 51.06 -13.01
CA ALA A 491 -41.01 52.19 -13.90
C ALA A 491 -41.53 53.45 -13.20
N GLY A 492 -40.59 54.33 -12.85
CA GLY A 492 -40.87 55.73 -12.50
C GLY A 492 -40.62 56.13 -11.04
N VAL A 493 -40.41 55.18 -10.13
CA VAL A 493 -40.04 55.50 -8.73
C VAL A 493 -38.52 55.55 -8.62
N LEU A 494 -37.93 56.61 -9.18
CA LEU A 494 -36.49 56.89 -9.06
C LEU A 494 -36.25 57.70 -7.78
N PRO A 495 -35.50 57.18 -6.80
CA PRO A 495 -35.22 57.89 -5.56
C PRO A 495 -34.26 59.07 -5.80
N GLU A 496 -34.65 60.27 -5.38
CA GLU A 496 -33.85 61.49 -5.45
C GLU A 496 -33.85 62.22 -4.09
N PRO A 497 -32.86 63.08 -3.78
CA PRO A 497 -32.87 63.87 -2.56
C PRO A 497 -34.01 64.90 -2.58
N ILE A 498 -34.96 64.77 -1.65
CA ILE A 498 -36.14 65.63 -1.51
C ILE A 498 -36.28 66.17 -0.08
N ASP A 499 -37.09 67.21 0.09
CA ASP A 499 -37.60 67.62 1.39
C ASP A 499 -39.08 67.22 1.50
N ALA A 500 -39.36 66.14 2.24
CA ALA A 500 -40.71 65.61 2.39
C ALA A 500 -41.69 66.64 2.99
N ALA A 501 -41.20 67.57 3.84
CA ALA A 501 -42.04 68.63 4.40
C ALA A 501 -42.46 69.66 3.35
N VAL A 502 -41.64 69.89 2.32
CA VAL A 502 -41.99 70.75 1.18
C VAL A 502 -43.02 70.05 0.31
N VAL A 503 -42.76 68.81 -0.10
CA VAL A 503 -43.66 68.03 -0.98
C VAL A 503 -45.05 67.86 -0.38
N VAL A 504 -45.14 67.55 0.92
CA VAL A 504 -46.43 67.44 1.64
C VAL A 504 -47.15 68.80 1.67
N ARG A 505 -46.43 69.88 1.94
CA ARG A 505 -47.02 71.23 2.01
C ARG A 505 -47.57 71.70 0.67
N GLU A 506 -46.83 71.47 -0.41
CA GLU A 506 -47.26 71.80 -1.77
C GLU A 506 -48.45 70.95 -2.19
N SER A 507 -48.41 69.65 -1.92
CA SER A 507 -49.52 68.72 -2.20
C SER A 507 -50.81 69.12 -1.47
N VAL A 508 -50.73 69.53 -0.21
CA VAL A 508 -51.88 70.01 0.58
C VAL A 508 -52.35 71.38 0.06
N ALA A 509 -51.43 72.28 -0.30
CA ALA A 509 -51.78 73.59 -0.84
C ALA A 509 -52.55 73.50 -2.17
N LEU A 510 -52.22 72.52 -3.02
CA LEU A 510 -52.94 72.24 -4.27
C LEU A 510 -54.43 71.91 -4.02
N LEU A 511 -54.76 71.27 -2.89
CA LEU A 511 -56.12 70.84 -2.55
C LEU A 511 -56.89 71.84 -1.67
N ALA A 512 -56.25 72.89 -1.18
CA ALA A 512 -56.89 73.92 -0.35
C ALA A 512 -58.09 74.63 -1.02
N PRO A 513 -58.08 74.97 -2.33
CA PRO A 513 -59.23 75.55 -3.00
C PRO A 513 -60.46 74.63 -2.98
N LEU A 514 -60.26 73.32 -3.15
CA LEU A 514 -61.32 72.31 -3.15
C LEU A 514 -61.96 72.17 -1.77
N ALA A 515 -61.14 72.10 -0.71
CA ALA A 515 -61.63 72.08 0.67
C ALA A 515 -62.43 73.36 1.00
N LYS A 516 -61.95 74.53 0.55
CA LYS A 516 -62.62 75.82 0.74
C LYS A 516 -63.96 75.88 -0.01
N GLN A 517 -64.03 75.37 -1.24
CA GLN A 517 -65.27 75.30 -2.02
C GLN A 517 -66.32 74.44 -1.31
N LYS A 518 -65.89 73.36 -0.64
CA LYS A 518 -66.77 72.46 0.13
C LYS A 518 -67.05 72.96 1.56
N GLY A 519 -66.41 74.06 1.99
CA GLY A 519 -66.56 74.62 3.34
C GLY A 519 -65.92 73.80 4.45
N LEU A 520 -64.91 72.98 4.14
CA LEU A 520 -64.18 72.14 5.11
C LEU A 520 -62.97 72.86 5.72
N GLY A 521 -62.66 72.57 6.98
CA GLY A 521 -61.38 72.94 7.59
C GLY A 521 -60.26 72.05 7.04
N LEU A 522 -59.17 72.62 6.53
CA LEU A 522 -57.97 71.88 6.10
C LEU A 522 -56.77 72.36 6.91
N HIS A 523 -56.23 71.47 7.75
CA HIS A 523 -55.17 71.81 8.69
C HIS A 523 -53.91 70.98 8.41
N LEU A 524 -52.77 71.65 8.22
CA LEU A 524 -51.46 71.01 8.12
C LEU A 524 -50.65 71.29 9.39
N GLN A 525 -50.20 70.23 10.05
CA GLN A 525 -49.28 70.28 11.19
C GLN A 525 -47.98 69.56 10.83
N SER A 526 -46.83 70.17 11.07
CA SER A 526 -45.53 69.52 10.86
C SER A 526 -44.69 69.70 12.10
N THR A 527 -44.05 68.62 12.58
CA THR A 527 -43.13 68.69 13.74
C THR A 527 -41.80 69.34 13.39
N ALA A 528 -41.46 69.43 12.10
CA ALA A 528 -40.23 70.03 11.60
C ALA A 528 -40.50 70.91 10.37
N SER A 529 -39.72 71.98 10.21
CA SER A 529 -39.83 72.87 9.05
C SER A 529 -39.26 72.24 7.76
N SER A 530 -38.37 71.25 7.91
CA SER A 530 -37.69 70.53 6.83
C SER A 530 -37.50 69.06 7.25
N VAL A 531 -37.72 68.13 6.33
CA VAL A 531 -37.52 66.67 6.52
C VAL A 531 -36.80 66.12 5.28
N PRO A 532 -35.45 66.16 5.25
CA PRO A 532 -34.67 65.63 4.14
C PRO A 532 -34.82 64.10 4.02
N ALA A 533 -35.14 63.59 2.84
CA ALA A 533 -35.27 62.15 2.56
C ALA A 533 -34.86 61.83 1.12
N THR A 534 -34.60 60.55 0.80
CA THR A 534 -34.29 60.10 -0.57
C THR A 534 -35.44 59.26 -1.12
N HIS A 535 -36.29 59.85 -1.95
CA HIS A 535 -37.52 59.26 -2.51
C HIS A 535 -37.88 59.91 -3.85
N SER A 536 -38.84 59.34 -4.57
CA SER A 536 -39.40 59.98 -5.76
C SER A 536 -40.39 61.09 -5.35
N GLU A 537 -40.07 62.34 -5.66
CA GLU A 537 -40.96 63.50 -5.40
C GLU A 537 -42.34 63.32 -6.07
N PRO A 538 -42.45 62.90 -7.34
CA PRO A 538 -43.74 62.63 -7.98
C PRO A 538 -44.55 61.53 -7.30
N ALA A 539 -43.91 60.45 -6.84
CA ALA A 539 -44.60 59.34 -6.17
C ALA A 539 -45.15 59.78 -4.80
N LEU A 540 -44.33 60.48 -4.01
CA LEU A 540 -44.74 61.01 -2.71
C LEU A 540 -45.88 62.02 -2.85
N GLY A 541 -45.77 62.96 -3.79
CA GLY A 541 -46.84 63.92 -4.07
C GLY A 541 -48.14 63.24 -4.47
N ARG A 542 -48.07 62.16 -5.26
CA ARG A 542 -49.26 61.37 -5.65
C ARG A 542 -49.89 60.64 -4.47
N VAL A 543 -49.09 60.07 -3.57
CA VAL A 543 -49.60 59.44 -2.34
C VAL A 543 -50.36 60.46 -1.48
N VAL A 544 -49.76 61.64 -1.26
CA VAL A 544 -50.37 62.70 -0.42
C VAL A 544 -51.65 63.24 -1.06
N THR A 545 -51.61 63.60 -2.35
CA THR A 545 -52.77 64.16 -3.05
C THR A 545 -53.94 63.19 -3.12
N ASN A 546 -53.68 61.89 -3.26
CA ASN A 546 -54.72 60.85 -3.27
C ASN A 546 -55.37 60.68 -1.89
N LEU A 547 -54.57 60.58 -0.83
CA LEU A 547 -55.11 60.44 0.54
C LEU A 547 -55.88 61.69 0.98
N VAL A 548 -55.32 62.89 0.78
CA VAL A 548 -55.98 64.15 1.14
C VAL A 548 -57.19 64.42 0.24
N GLY A 549 -57.10 64.06 -1.05
CA GLY A 549 -58.23 64.15 -1.98
C GLY A 549 -59.39 63.25 -1.57
N ASN A 550 -59.11 62.00 -1.15
CA ASN A 550 -60.12 61.10 -0.61
C ASN A 550 -60.73 61.66 0.68
N ALA A 551 -59.92 62.16 1.62
CA ALA A 551 -60.40 62.77 2.86
C ALA A 551 -61.38 63.94 2.60
N ILE A 552 -61.04 64.85 1.67
CA ILE A 552 -61.92 65.97 1.27
C ILE A 552 -63.19 65.45 0.58
N LYS A 553 -63.04 64.47 -0.30
CA LYS A 553 -64.15 63.89 -1.05
C LYS A 553 -65.19 63.26 -0.13
N PHE A 554 -64.77 62.47 0.86
CA PHE A 554 -65.67 61.71 1.73
C PHE A 554 -66.12 62.44 3.01
N THR A 555 -65.70 63.69 3.19
CA THR A 555 -66.15 64.56 4.29
C THR A 555 -67.12 65.61 3.79
N GLU A 556 -68.39 65.56 4.17
CA GLU A 556 -69.37 66.60 3.77
C GLU A 556 -69.28 67.87 4.61
N ARG A 557 -69.12 67.71 5.92
CA ARG A 557 -68.97 68.79 6.90
C ARG A 557 -67.94 68.36 7.95
N GLY A 558 -67.07 69.26 8.36
CA GLY A 558 -66.04 69.00 9.37
C GLY A 558 -64.66 69.42 8.90
N GLU A 559 -63.64 68.64 9.23
CA GLU A 559 -62.24 68.97 8.96
C GLU A 559 -61.42 67.79 8.46
N VAL A 560 -60.35 68.13 7.73
CA VAL A 560 -59.28 67.23 7.32
C VAL A 560 -57.98 67.73 7.95
N ARG A 561 -57.30 66.87 8.70
CA ARG A 561 -56.03 67.16 9.36
C ARG A 561 -54.92 66.31 8.75
N VAL A 562 -53.90 66.97 8.25
CA VAL A 562 -52.67 66.36 7.75
C VAL A 562 -51.57 66.63 8.77
N SER A 563 -50.91 65.59 9.26
CA SER A 563 -49.75 65.74 10.14
C SER A 563 -48.53 65.00 9.62
N LEU A 564 -47.38 65.69 9.58
CA LEU A 564 -46.09 65.12 9.25
C LEU A 564 -45.25 64.99 10.53
N HIS A 565 -44.80 63.77 10.80
CA HIS A 565 -43.91 63.44 11.91
C HIS A 565 -42.61 62.87 11.36
N ALA A 566 -41.47 63.39 11.83
CA ALA A 566 -40.16 62.83 11.52
C ALA A 566 -39.59 62.10 12.75
N ALA A 567 -39.05 60.91 12.52
CA ALA A 567 -38.30 60.09 13.47
C ALA A 567 -36.87 59.86 12.92
N PRO A 568 -35.94 59.28 13.71
CA PRO A 568 -34.56 59.10 13.27
C PRO A 568 -34.36 58.30 11.97
N ASP A 569 -35.25 57.33 11.70
CA ASP A 569 -35.09 56.40 10.57
C ASP A 569 -36.20 56.50 9.51
N PHE A 570 -37.30 57.20 9.81
CA PHE A 570 -38.48 57.29 8.95
C PHE A 570 -39.24 58.61 9.16
N PHE A 571 -40.12 58.94 8.23
CA PHE A 571 -41.15 59.96 8.42
C PHE A 571 -42.54 59.35 8.21
N ALA A 572 -43.52 59.85 8.96
CA ALA A 572 -44.90 59.41 8.89
C ALA A 572 -45.82 60.58 8.50
N ILE A 573 -46.65 60.35 7.49
CA ILE A 573 -47.71 61.26 7.07
C ILE A 573 -49.04 60.67 7.53
N ARG A 574 -49.76 61.42 8.35
CA ARG A 574 -51.11 61.06 8.78
C ARG A 574 -52.13 61.98 8.13
N VAL A 575 -53.18 61.40 7.56
CA VAL A 575 -54.33 62.12 6.99
C VAL A 575 -55.57 61.64 7.73
N GLN A 576 -56.16 62.54 8.53
CA GLN A 576 -57.36 62.28 9.31
C GLN A 576 -58.53 63.10 8.78
N ASP A 577 -59.68 62.48 8.61
CA ASP A 577 -60.93 63.12 8.24
C ASP A 577 -62.05 62.81 9.25
N THR A 578 -63.08 63.64 9.26
CA THR A 578 -64.30 63.46 10.07
C THR A 578 -65.49 63.07 9.20
N GLY A 579 -65.24 62.36 8.09
CA GLY A 579 -66.22 62.01 7.08
C GLY A 579 -67.04 60.76 7.41
N VAL A 580 -67.61 60.14 6.37
CA VAL A 580 -68.54 59.00 6.51
C VAL A 580 -67.91 57.72 7.06
N GLY A 581 -66.57 57.65 7.11
CA GLY A 581 -65.83 56.46 7.53
C GLY A 581 -66.08 55.21 6.68
N ILE A 582 -65.39 54.13 7.03
CA ILE A 582 -65.36 52.85 6.33
C ILE A 582 -65.91 51.76 7.27
N SER A 583 -66.77 50.87 6.77
CA SER A 583 -67.25 49.72 7.56
C SER A 583 -66.16 48.68 7.79
N GLU A 584 -66.22 48.01 8.94
CA GLU A 584 -65.28 46.95 9.31
C GLU A 584 -65.23 45.82 8.27
N ALA A 585 -66.36 45.51 7.64
CA ALA A 585 -66.45 44.49 6.59
C ALA A 585 -65.66 44.86 5.31
N PHE A 586 -65.48 46.16 5.03
CA PHE A 586 -64.79 46.61 3.81
C PHE A 586 -63.30 46.92 4.04
N LEU A 587 -62.86 47.11 5.29
CA LEU A 587 -61.46 47.38 5.63
C LEU A 587 -60.46 46.36 5.03
N PRO A 588 -60.72 45.03 5.00
CA PRO A 588 -59.81 44.06 4.40
C PRO A 588 -59.64 44.22 2.89
N GLU A 589 -60.69 44.70 2.20
CA GLU A 589 -60.72 44.85 0.74
C GLU A 589 -60.33 46.25 0.27
N LEU A 590 -60.03 47.17 1.20
CA LEU A 590 -59.86 48.60 0.94
C LEU A 590 -58.77 48.92 -0.11
N PHE A 591 -57.71 48.12 -0.15
CA PHE A 591 -56.58 48.31 -1.06
C PHE A 591 -56.66 47.42 -2.30
N GLU A 592 -57.70 46.60 -2.45
CA GLU A 592 -57.90 45.80 -3.66
C GLU A 592 -58.34 46.68 -4.84
N ALA A 593 -57.78 46.41 -6.02
CA ALA A 593 -58.12 47.16 -7.23
C ALA A 593 -59.60 46.98 -7.60
N PHE A 594 -60.25 48.08 -7.99
CA PHE A 594 -61.66 48.15 -8.42
C PHE A 594 -62.71 47.85 -7.32
N LYS A 595 -62.30 47.76 -6.06
CA LYS A 595 -63.25 47.59 -4.94
C LYS A 595 -63.76 48.93 -4.42
N GLN A 596 -65.04 48.98 -4.08
CA GLN A 596 -65.71 50.13 -3.46
C GLN A 596 -66.79 49.66 -2.48
N GLU A 597 -66.95 50.38 -1.37
CA GLU A 597 -67.92 50.02 -0.32
C GLU A 597 -69.38 50.17 -0.76
N SER A 598 -69.67 51.08 -1.70
CA SER A 598 -71.02 51.34 -2.20
C SER A 598 -71.26 50.68 -3.57
N HIS A 599 -72.16 49.69 -3.61
CA HIS A 599 -72.70 49.12 -4.85
C HIS A 599 -74.16 49.55 -5.03
N GLY A 600 -74.47 50.48 -5.97
CA GLY A 600 -75.86 50.83 -6.29
C GLY A 600 -76.11 52.24 -6.84
N HIS A 601 -77.36 52.49 -7.28
CA HIS A 601 -77.83 53.67 -8.03
C HIS A 601 -78.19 54.92 -7.18
N GLY A 602 -77.74 55.02 -5.92
CA GLY A 602 -77.87 56.23 -5.09
C GLY A 602 -76.48 56.75 -4.73
N ARG A 603 -76.00 57.78 -5.44
CA ARG A 603 -74.59 58.19 -5.46
C ARG A 603 -74.37 59.52 -4.75
N ASP A 604 -73.74 59.50 -3.58
CA ASP A 604 -73.19 60.71 -2.97
C ASP A 604 -71.65 60.80 -3.13
N PHE A 605 -70.96 59.69 -3.42
CA PHE A 605 -69.49 59.68 -3.64
C PHE A 605 -69.07 58.70 -4.77
N GLU A 606 -68.58 59.21 -5.91
CA GLU A 606 -68.16 58.42 -7.09
C GLU A 606 -66.63 58.33 -7.24
N GLY A 607 -66.06 57.15 -7.57
CA GLY A 607 -64.62 56.98 -7.89
C GLY A 607 -64.32 55.67 -8.64
N THR A 608 -63.07 55.45 -9.05
CA THR A 608 -62.63 54.31 -9.89
C THR A 608 -62.29 53.03 -9.11
N GLY A 609 -62.14 53.13 -7.79
CA GLY A 609 -61.65 52.04 -6.94
C GLY A 609 -60.16 51.72 -7.13
N LEU A 610 -59.41 52.54 -7.87
CA LEU A 610 -57.98 52.33 -8.13
C LEU A 610 -57.07 53.21 -7.28
N GLY A 611 -57.57 54.35 -6.78
CA GLY A 611 -56.77 55.33 -6.05
C GLY A 611 -56.00 54.72 -4.86
N LEU A 612 -56.68 54.00 -3.96
CA LEU A 612 -56.04 53.42 -2.78
C LEU A 612 -55.12 52.24 -3.13
N ALA A 613 -55.46 51.43 -4.15
CA ALA A 613 -54.60 50.36 -4.65
C ALA A 613 -53.29 50.92 -5.23
N ILE A 614 -53.36 52.02 -5.99
CA ILE A 614 -52.18 52.74 -6.50
C ILE A 614 -51.37 53.32 -5.33
N THR A 615 -52.02 53.95 -4.35
CA THR A 615 -51.33 54.48 -3.16
C THR A 615 -50.59 53.37 -2.41
N ARG A 616 -51.23 52.22 -2.18
CA ARG A 616 -50.58 51.06 -1.54
C ARG A 616 -49.35 50.61 -2.31
N ARG A 617 -49.49 50.45 -3.63
CA ARG A 617 -48.39 50.02 -4.51
C ARG A 617 -47.22 51.01 -4.52
N LEU A 618 -47.50 52.31 -4.57
CA LEU A 618 -46.46 53.35 -4.51
C LEU A 618 -45.73 53.33 -3.17
N VAL A 619 -46.44 53.18 -2.06
CA VAL A 619 -45.84 53.06 -0.72
C VAL A 619 -44.96 51.81 -0.62
N ASP A 620 -45.42 50.67 -1.12
CA ASP A 620 -44.64 49.43 -1.15
C ASP A 620 -43.37 49.58 -2.03
N LEU A 621 -43.47 50.24 -3.19
CA LEU A 621 -42.31 50.54 -4.08
C LEU A 621 -41.32 51.52 -3.45
N MET A 622 -41.80 52.44 -2.61
CA MET A 622 -40.97 53.36 -1.83
C MET A 622 -40.43 52.72 -0.54
N GLY A 623 -40.70 51.44 -0.30
CA GLY A 623 -40.22 50.69 0.86
C GLY A 623 -40.87 51.11 2.18
N GLY A 624 -42.09 51.65 2.13
CA GLY A 624 -42.87 52.07 3.30
C GLY A 624 -44.02 51.15 3.65
N GLU A 625 -44.83 51.61 4.61
CA GLU A 625 -46.05 50.95 5.06
C GLU A 625 -47.22 51.94 5.11
N ILE A 626 -48.41 51.51 4.71
CA ILE A 626 -49.66 52.28 4.88
C ILE A 626 -50.60 51.52 5.82
N ARG A 627 -51.13 52.24 6.81
CA ARG A 627 -52.09 51.76 7.81
C ARG A 627 -53.36 52.61 7.77
N VAL A 628 -54.48 52.02 8.16
CA VAL A 628 -55.78 52.67 8.19
C VAL A 628 -56.52 52.33 9.47
N TRP A 629 -57.14 53.33 10.07
CA TRP A 629 -58.11 53.18 11.15
C TRP A 629 -59.36 53.97 10.77
N SER A 630 -60.51 53.33 10.76
CA SER A 630 -61.76 53.96 10.34
C SER A 630 -62.94 53.36 11.09
N GLN A 631 -63.92 54.19 11.40
CA GLN A 631 -65.20 53.76 11.94
C GLN A 631 -66.33 54.45 11.18
N LYS A 632 -67.35 53.68 10.78
CA LYS A 632 -68.47 54.20 10.01
C LYS A 632 -69.17 55.34 10.77
N GLY A 633 -69.28 56.49 10.13
CA GLY A 633 -69.89 57.71 10.67
C GLY A 633 -68.97 58.59 11.53
N GLU A 634 -67.75 58.15 11.85
CA GLU A 634 -66.82 58.90 12.70
C GLU A 634 -65.61 59.47 11.93
N GLY A 635 -65.27 58.89 10.77
CA GLY A 635 -64.19 59.35 9.90
C GLY A 635 -63.09 58.31 9.70
N THR A 636 -62.00 58.70 9.04
CA THR A 636 -60.87 57.81 8.73
C THR A 636 -59.53 58.46 9.04
N LEU A 637 -58.58 57.65 9.50
CA LEU A 637 -57.16 58.00 9.67
C LEU A 637 -56.33 57.07 8.78
N PHE A 638 -55.65 57.64 7.80
CA PHE A 638 -54.56 56.96 7.08
C PHE A 638 -53.21 57.40 7.63
N GLU A 639 -52.29 56.45 7.80
CA GLU A 639 -50.89 56.71 8.13
C GLU A 639 -49.99 56.05 7.08
N VAL A 640 -49.08 56.83 6.50
CA VAL A 640 -48.03 56.35 5.60
C VAL A 640 -46.69 56.57 6.27
N ALA A 641 -45.95 55.50 6.54
CA ALA A 641 -44.59 55.52 7.09
C ALA A 641 -43.58 55.18 6.00
N LEU A 642 -42.59 56.05 5.77
CA LEU A 642 -41.56 55.88 4.74
C LEU A 642 -40.17 56.05 5.36
N PRO A 643 -39.17 55.21 4.99
CA PRO A 643 -37.81 55.34 5.51
C PRO A 643 -37.18 56.65 5.05
N LEU A 644 -36.19 57.21 5.75
CA LEU A 644 -35.50 58.42 5.27
C LEU A 644 -34.64 58.16 4.02
N HIS A 645 -34.22 56.92 3.80
CA HIS A 645 -33.47 56.48 2.62
C HIS A 645 -34.14 55.23 2.03
N ALA A 646 -34.42 55.22 0.73
CA ALA A 646 -34.87 54.01 0.06
C ALA A 646 -33.77 52.92 0.13
N PRO A 647 -34.12 51.64 0.37
CA PRO A 647 -33.14 50.56 0.39
C PRO A 647 -32.43 50.45 -0.96
N ASN A 648 -31.08 50.45 -0.95
CA ASN A 648 -30.25 50.19 -2.13
C ASN A 648 -30.60 48.82 -2.72
N ALA A 649 -30.69 48.73 -4.06
CA ALA A 649 -31.02 47.49 -4.78
C ALA A 649 -29.99 46.35 -4.63
N ASP A 650 -28.90 46.56 -3.88
CA ASP A 650 -27.83 45.59 -3.59
C ASP A 650 -27.58 45.37 -2.07
N ALA A 651 -28.54 45.71 -1.20
CA ALA A 651 -28.44 45.43 0.24
C ALA A 651 -29.17 44.13 0.64
N PRO A 652 -28.67 43.38 1.65
CA PRO A 652 -29.16 42.04 1.99
C PRO A 652 -30.63 41.98 2.42
N GLU A 653 -31.24 40.83 2.12
CA GLU A 653 -32.66 40.44 2.19
C GLU A 653 -33.21 40.26 3.61
N ALA A 654 -33.07 41.28 4.47
CA ALA A 654 -33.82 41.33 5.73
C ALA A 654 -34.19 42.79 6.07
N PRO A 655 -35.50 43.12 6.16
CA PRO A 655 -35.91 44.43 6.65
C PRO A 655 -35.41 44.62 8.08
N PRO A 656 -34.92 45.80 8.48
CA PRO A 656 -34.85 46.13 9.89
C PRO A 656 -36.27 46.01 10.49
N GLU A 657 -36.38 45.34 11.64
CA GLU A 657 -37.64 45.24 12.40
C GLU A 657 -38.21 46.65 12.61
N ILE A 658 -39.43 46.88 12.12
CA ILE A 658 -40.17 48.12 12.34
C ILE A 658 -40.54 48.17 13.82
N PRO A 659 -40.13 49.19 14.59
CA PRO A 659 -40.53 49.32 15.98
C PRO A 659 -42.05 49.49 16.09
N HIS A 660 -42.66 48.78 17.04
CA HIS A 660 -44.08 48.84 17.37
C HIS A 660 -44.51 50.29 17.66
N ILE A 661 -45.39 50.84 16.82
CA ILE A 661 -46.02 52.14 17.03
C ILE A 661 -47.36 51.90 17.74
N PRO A 662 -47.58 52.47 18.93
CA PRO A 662 -48.78 52.21 19.71
C PRO A 662 -50.06 52.73 19.04
N SER A 663 -51.16 51.99 19.21
CA SER A 663 -52.49 52.31 18.69
C SER A 663 -53.06 53.61 19.31
N PRO A 664 -54.08 54.25 18.71
CA PRO A 664 -54.78 55.38 19.32
C PRO A 664 -55.32 55.09 20.73
N GLU A 665 -55.74 53.84 21.01
CA GLU A 665 -56.16 53.38 22.33
C GLU A 665 -54.97 53.33 23.32
N GLU A 666 -53.79 52.92 22.85
CA GLU A 666 -52.56 52.90 23.65
C GLU A 666 -52.01 54.31 23.90
N LEU A 667 -52.15 55.25 22.96
CA LEU A 667 -51.81 56.66 23.14
C LEU A 667 -52.77 57.41 24.09
N VAL A 668 -54.04 57.02 24.11
CA VAL A 668 -55.03 57.51 25.10
C VAL A 668 -54.73 56.93 26.48
N ALA A 669 -54.45 55.62 26.57
CA ALA A 669 -54.07 54.96 27.83
C ALA A 669 -52.77 55.52 28.42
N THR A 670 -51.78 55.85 27.58
CA THR A 670 -50.51 56.46 28.03
C THR A 670 -50.71 57.90 28.52
N ARG A 671 -51.64 58.66 27.91
CA ARG A 671 -52.05 59.98 28.39
C ARG A 671 -52.80 59.93 29.71
N GLU A 672 -53.60 58.89 29.95
CA GLU A 672 -54.30 58.69 31.23
C GLU A 672 -53.35 58.20 32.33
N ALA A 673 -52.38 57.33 32.00
CA ALA A 673 -51.34 56.88 32.94
C ALA A 673 -50.40 58.02 33.40
N VAL A 674 -49.97 58.89 32.48
CA VAL A 674 -49.14 60.07 32.81
C VAL A 674 -49.92 61.12 33.62
N ARG A 675 -51.26 61.16 33.50
CA ARG A 675 -52.13 62.03 34.31
C ARG A 675 -52.39 61.47 35.71
N ALA A 676 -52.34 60.15 35.87
CA ALA A 676 -52.48 59.48 37.17
C ALA A 676 -51.22 59.58 38.03
N ASP A 677 -50.03 59.56 37.42
CA ASP A 677 -48.73 59.70 38.14
C ASP A 677 -48.31 61.16 38.39
N GLY A 678 -48.95 62.14 37.75
CA GLY A 678 -48.66 63.57 37.93
C GLY A 678 -49.28 64.23 39.18
N ALA A 679 -49.99 63.47 40.02
CA ALA A 679 -50.71 63.98 41.19
C ALA A 679 -49.92 63.87 42.50
N SER A 680 -48.61 64.13 42.52
CA SER A 680 -47.91 64.56 43.75
C SER A 680 -46.53 65.18 43.48
N SER A 681 -46.47 66.49 43.27
CA SER A 681 -45.57 67.39 44.02
C SER A 681 -45.74 68.84 43.58
N HIS A 682 -46.19 69.67 44.51
CA HIS A 682 -46.09 71.12 44.48
C HIS A 682 -44.65 71.61 44.36
N ALA A 683 -44.40 72.69 43.60
CA ALA A 683 -43.80 73.93 44.09
C ALA A 683 -43.77 75.04 43.02
N ALA A 684 -43.96 76.27 43.50
CA ALA A 684 -44.18 77.52 42.77
C ALA A 684 -42.91 78.11 42.10
N PRO A 685 -43.02 79.18 41.27
CA PRO A 685 -41.98 79.66 40.35
C PRO A 685 -41.00 80.65 41.01
N PRO A 686 -39.84 80.94 40.39
CA PRO A 686 -39.58 82.34 40.05
C PRO A 686 -38.71 82.62 38.78
N THR A 687 -39.00 83.79 38.19
CA THR A 687 -38.10 84.86 37.65
C THR A 687 -37.24 84.70 36.37
N ALA A 688 -37.63 85.52 35.37
CA ALA A 688 -36.92 86.65 34.75
C ALA A 688 -35.58 86.49 33.98
N PHE A 689 -35.65 86.94 32.71
CA PHE A 689 -34.70 87.73 31.89
C PHE A 689 -33.17 87.60 32.10
N GLY A 690 -32.47 87.38 30.97
CA GLY A 690 -31.07 87.76 30.80
C GLY A 690 -30.49 87.39 29.44
N VAL A 691 -30.37 88.38 28.55
CA VAL A 691 -29.50 88.35 27.35
C VAL A 691 -28.03 88.37 27.81
N PRO A 692 -27.08 87.79 27.04
CA PRO A 692 -25.94 88.62 26.66
C PRO A 692 -25.45 88.42 25.21
N ALA A 693 -25.08 89.59 24.64
CA ALA A 693 -24.11 89.93 23.59
C ALA A 693 -23.91 89.00 22.37
#